data_AF-A0A6J8BPW0-F1
#
_entry.id   AF-A0A6J8BPW0-F1
#
_cell.length_a   1.000
_cell.length_b   1.000
_cell.length_c   1.000
_cell.angle_alpha   90.00
_cell.angle_beta   90.00
_cell.angle_gamma   90.00
#
_symmetry.space_group_name_H-M   'P 1'
#
loop_
_entity.id
_entity.type
_entity.pdbx_description
1 polymer ?
#
loop_
_entity_poly.entity_id
_entity_poly.type
_entity_poly.pdbx_seq_one_letter_code
_entity_poly.pdbx_strand_id
1 'polypeptide(L)'
;MSPLNAACKYGEYEIVQSLINGKASIDLADNQGNTPLIRACEFGHLNIVQLLVKMDCDVQHANIIGWTPLSVAIRQKYGDIISLLETQGASFGKEDLFVACKKGHIQIVKLLIDKGFDINDEGEDGLCPFMFALKNQQFEIVNYLITMGAELKSTHERWMFNSDGSTLLTKACSTGYENIARLIIQQTNDFNKRDRNGWSPITSACYGGHRTIVQLLLDNGVFLNEVDGNRQTPFLVALERNQVIIIRFLIYMGLDLNVLNEDDDNGCTPLIYTCHKNQLLIVEILISKGVDVNAVGSNNKTPLEIAWEEEHWQIVDLLLKNGAKVDFSKQIFNNTKDNIDILQFACHNGLRDLLLVLIKDFDINGILKNGYSLLTYSCEQGMTAIVQLLCREGANIDKRDGNFRTALELACKWQHIDIIDYLIDYGARVDTLSYEGHTPLMTACLTGKYLVVKTLITKGGDQNQFEGIESLLSAAFSRKQYDVIDLLMNSGIDIKRVEHVLNDLIDQHCKEGFDLLAVSCKKGLKALTNFLISCLHYANKSKIERLKYLMYACDSGHESIVSLIISKGLDINQTDKNGLTPFRLACKKGHFKIVESLIRMEVDVNKADDKGLTPLHFACMVGKENIVLSLIHAAASINSKDNNGVTPLNLACKFGNIQIVEILARNGAAIDICDNKKWTPLMTSCQQGHKKITEFLIQSGVCVNNMDQDGWTALRIACNEGNTDIAEILIDSGANMDLSDKKGLTPLKAACTRERESVVALLLRKGADIQESDQETLAPLMLICQTDNLNILKLFLDKKIMLITPLLMEKLL
;
A
#
# COMPACT_ATOMS: atom_id res chain seq x y z
N MET A 1 -31.21 30.44 -35.64
CA MET A 1 -31.24 30.31 -34.18
C MET A 1 -31.45 31.70 -33.60
N SER A 2 -32.50 31.92 -32.83
CA SER A 2 -32.79 33.22 -32.22
C SER A 2 -31.74 33.55 -31.12
N PRO A 3 -31.54 34.83 -30.76
CA PRO A 3 -30.70 35.20 -29.62
C PRO A 3 -31.15 34.53 -28.31
N LEU A 4 -32.47 34.35 -28.14
CA LEU A 4 -33.04 33.66 -26.98
C LEU A 4 -32.72 32.15 -26.98
N ASN A 5 -32.79 31.47 -28.13
CA ASN A 5 -32.35 30.07 -28.25
C ASN A 5 -30.85 29.92 -27.93
N ALA A 6 -30.03 30.85 -28.40
CA ALA A 6 -28.59 30.82 -28.13
C ALA A 6 -28.31 31.02 -26.63
N ALA A 7 -28.95 32.01 -26.00
CA ALA A 7 -28.81 32.27 -24.57
C ALA A 7 -29.30 31.09 -23.71
N CYS A 8 -30.43 30.48 -24.08
CA CYS A 8 -30.96 29.29 -23.39
C CYS A 8 -30.07 28.05 -23.59
N LYS A 9 -29.40 27.92 -24.75
CA LYS A 9 -28.42 26.85 -24.99
C LYS A 9 -27.17 27.01 -24.11
N TYR A 10 -26.64 28.22 -23.98
CA TYR A 10 -25.39 28.48 -23.25
C TYR A 10 -25.56 28.71 -21.74
N GLY A 11 -26.80 28.84 -21.25
CA GLY A 11 -27.05 28.96 -19.80
C GLY A 11 -26.97 30.39 -19.27
N GLU A 12 -27.00 31.40 -20.15
CA GLU A 12 -26.82 32.81 -19.81
C GLU A 12 -28.10 33.41 -19.22
N TYR A 13 -28.38 33.13 -17.94
CA TYR A 13 -29.64 33.47 -17.27
C TYR A 13 -30.00 34.96 -17.36
N GLU A 14 -29.04 35.86 -17.08
CA GLU A 14 -29.28 37.31 -17.12
C GLU A 14 -29.59 37.81 -18.54
N ILE A 15 -28.98 37.19 -19.56
CA ILE A 15 -29.23 37.52 -20.97
C ILE A 15 -30.61 37.01 -21.39
N VAL A 16 -30.98 35.78 -20.99
CA VAL A 16 -32.33 35.23 -21.21
C VAL A 16 -33.38 36.16 -20.60
N GLN A 17 -33.19 36.58 -19.34
CA GLN A 17 -34.11 37.47 -18.65
C GLN A 17 -34.22 38.84 -19.35
N SER A 18 -33.10 39.40 -19.79
CA SER A 18 -33.06 40.68 -20.51
C SER A 18 -33.75 40.61 -21.87
N LEU A 19 -33.57 39.51 -22.60
CA LEU A 19 -34.21 39.27 -23.90
C LEU A 19 -35.72 39.08 -23.76
N ILE A 20 -36.18 38.34 -22.77
CA ILE A 20 -37.61 38.17 -22.46
C ILE A 20 -38.24 39.52 -22.09
N ASN A 21 -37.58 40.31 -21.24
CA ASN A 21 -38.03 41.68 -20.90
C ASN A 21 -38.06 42.60 -22.12
N GLY A 22 -37.17 42.39 -23.08
CA GLY A 22 -37.16 43.03 -24.40
C GLY A 22 -38.22 42.52 -25.38
N LYS A 23 -39.18 41.71 -24.92
CA LYS A 23 -40.27 41.08 -25.71
C LYS A 23 -39.78 40.09 -26.78
N ALA A 24 -38.67 39.39 -26.54
CA ALA A 24 -38.29 38.26 -27.39
C ALA A 24 -39.37 37.16 -27.36
N SER A 25 -39.64 36.53 -28.51
CA SER A 25 -40.61 35.43 -28.61
C SER A 25 -40.07 34.17 -27.92
N ILE A 26 -40.79 33.71 -26.88
CA ILE A 26 -40.39 32.61 -25.99
C ILE A 26 -40.55 31.21 -26.58
N ASP A 27 -41.35 31.07 -27.64
CA ASP A 27 -41.58 29.79 -28.34
C ASP A 27 -41.03 29.79 -29.78
N LEU A 28 -40.17 30.76 -30.12
CA LEU A 28 -39.58 30.84 -31.45
C LEU A 28 -38.57 29.70 -31.67
N ALA A 29 -39.00 28.66 -32.37
CA ALA A 29 -38.18 27.51 -32.71
C ALA A 29 -37.05 27.85 -33.72
N ASP A 30 -35.94 27.12 -33.64
CA ASP A 30 -34.89 27.16 -34.67
C ASP A 30 -35.19 26.22 -35.85
N ASN A 31 -34.26 26.14 -36.81
CA ASN A 31 -34.42 25.32 -38.03
C ASN A 31 -34.59 23.81 -37.75
N GLN A 32 -34.33 23.35 -36.53
CA GLN A 32 -34.55 21.97 -36.10
C GLN A 32 -35.85 21.81 -35.31
N GLY A 33 -36.68 22.85 -35.21
CA GLY A 33 -37.88 22.86 -34.39
C GLY A 33 -37.60 22.94 -32.89
N ASN A 34 -36.38 23.29 -32.46
CA ASN A 34 -36.09 23.40 -31.03
C ASN A 34 -36.46 24.80 -30.51
N THR A 35 -37.40 24.88 -29.57
CA THR A 35 -37.74 26.11 -28.83
C THR A 35 -36.66 26.46 -27.80
N PRO A 36 -36.68 27.69 -27.24
CA PRO A 36 -35.82 28.04 -26.11
C PRO A 36 -35.92 27.04 -24.94
N LEU A 37 -37.13 26.54 -24.67
CA LEU A 37 -37.37 25.53 -23.64
C LEU A 37 -36.71 24.20 -23.97
N ILE A 38 -36.82 23.70 -25.22
CA ILE A 38 -36.14 22.46 -25.64
C ILE A 38 -34.63 22.61 -25.49
N ARG A 39 -34.05 23.77 -25.85
CA ARG A 39 -32.61 24.03 -25.68
C ARG A 39 -32.22 24.08 -24.20
N ALA A 40 -33.00 24.75 -23.35
CA ALA A 40 -32.73 24.77 -21.91
C ALA A 40 -32.78 23.36 -21.29
N CYS A 41 -33.73 22.52 -21.74
CA CYS A 41 -33.84 21.12 -21.31
C CYS A 41 -32.72 20.23 -21.87
N GLU A 42 -32.26 20.47 -23.11
CA GLU A 42 -31.16 19.75 -23.75
C GLU A 42 -29.84 19.93 -22.99
N PHE A 43 -29.60 21.13 -22.45
CA PHE A 43 -28.36 21.50 -21.78
C PHE A 43 -28.46 21.56 -20.25
N GLY A 44 -29.64 21.31 -19.67
CA GLY A 44 -29.80 21.08 -18.22
C GLY A 44 -29.93 22.35 -17.38
N HIS A 45 -30.34 23.47 -17.97
CA HIS A 45 -30.39 24.76 -17.28
C HIS A 45 -31.70 24.93 -16.50
N LEU A 46 -31.81 24.30 -15.33
CA LEU A 46 -33.04 24.27 -14.51
C LEU A 46 -33.61 25.66 -14.20
N ASN A 47 -32.78 26.62 -13.86
CA ASN A 47 -33.18 28.01 -13.57
C ASN A 47 -33.81 28.70 -14.80
N ILE A 48 -33.28 28.44 -16.00
CA ILE A 48 -33.84 28.94 -17.26
C ILE A 48 -35.14 28.23 -17.60
N VAL A 49 -35.22 26.90 -17.41
CA VAL A 49 -36.46 26.14 -17.59
C VAL A 49 -37.56 26.69 -16.67
N GLN A 50 -37.27 26.91 -15.39
CA GLN A 50 -38.20 27.52 -14.43
C GLN A 50 -38.68 28.91 -14.88
N LEU A 51 -37.75 29.72 -15.40
CA LEU A 51 -38.08 31.06 -15.90
C LEU A 51 -39.01 30.98 -17.12
N LEU A 52 -38.69 30.15 -18.11
CA LEU A 52 -39.47 30.00 -19.33
C LEU A 52 -40.87 29.45 -19.04
N VAL A 53 -40.97 28.42 -18.21
CA VAL A 53 -42.25 27.85 -17.73
C VAL A 53 -43.08 28.92 -17.02
N LYS A 54 -42.46 29.74 -16.16
CA LYS A 54 -43.17 30.84 -15.48
C LYS A 54 -43.71 31.90 -16.44
N MET A 55 -43.12 32.02 -17.63
CA MET A 55 -43.56 32.93 -18.69
C MET A 55 -44.59 32.28 -19.64
N ASP A 56 -45.15 31.12 -19.28
CA ASP A 56 -46.22 30.42 -20.02
C ASP A 56 -45.79 29.92 -21.41
N CYS A 57 -44.54 29.45 -21.54
CA CYS A 57 -44.03 28.83 -22.78
C CYS A 57 -44.70 27.46 -23.06
N ASP A 58 -44.72 27.05 -24.33
CA ASP A 58 -45.30 25.77 -24.75
C ASP A 58 -44.42 24.57 -24.32
N VAL A 59 -44.87 23.88 -23.27
CA VAL A 59 -44.20 22.68 -22.73
C VAL A 59 -44.42 21.42 -23.57
N GLN A 60 -45.33 21.45 -24.55
CA GLN A 60 -45.68 20.30 -25.40
C GLN A 60 -45.08 20.39 -26.81
N HIS A 61 -44.43 21.49 -27.15
CA HIS A 61 -43.85 21.68 -28.47
C HIS A 61 -42.89 20.53 -28.82
N ALA A 62 -43.14 19.86 -29.95
CA ALA A 62 -42.26 18.81 -30.45
C ALA A 62 -41.37 19.36 -31.57
N ASN A 63 -40.08 19.04 -31.53
CA ASN A 63 -39.17 19.39 -32.61
C ASN A 63 -39.41 18.54 -33.87
N ILE A 64 -38.62 18.73 -34.93
CA ILE A 64 -38.84 18.00 -36.21
C ILE A 64 -38.71 16.48 -36.12
N ILE A 65 -38.11 15.97 -35.03
CA ILE A 65 -37.93 14.53 -34.74
C ILE A 65 -39.09 14.01 -33.86
N GLY A 66 -39.99 14.89 -33.42
CA GLY A 66 -41.09 14.55 -32.51
C GLY A 66 -40.71 14.63 -31.03
N TRP A 67 -39.53 15.15 -30.68
CA TRP A 67 -39.10 15.26 -29.29
C TRP A 67 -39.65 16.50 -28.60
N THR A 68 -40.36 16.29 -27.51
CA THR A 68 -40.83 17.33 -26.57
C THR A 68 -39.72 17.72 -25.58
N PRO A 69 -39.83 18.87 -24.88
CA PRO A 69 -38.93 19.24 -23.78
C PRO A 69 -38.73 18.11 -22.76
N LEU A 70 -39.80 17.38 -22.44
CA LEU A 70 -39.77 16.25 -21.50
C LEU A 70 -38.93 15.09 -22.05
N SER A 71 -39.14 14.67 -23.31
CA SER A 71 -38.36 13.60 -23.95
C SER A 71 -36.86 13.93 -24.01
N VAL A 72 -36.53 15.20 -24.24
CA VAL A 72 -35.14 15.69 -24.24
C VAL A 72 -34.55 15.66 -22.83
N ALA A 73 -35.30 16.08 -21.80
CA ALA A 73 -34.86 16.00 -20.42
C ALA A 73 -34.64 14.54 -19.95
N ILE A 74 -35.52 13.61 -20.36
CA ILE A 74 -35.36 12.16 -20.11
C ILE A 74 -34.06 11.66 -20.76
N ARG A 75 -33.82 12.02 -22.03
CA ARG A 75 -32.62 11.61 -22.77
C ARG A 75 -31.33 12.09 -22.12
N GLN A 76 -31.34 13.30 -21.54
CA GLN A 76 -30.17 13.95 -20.95
C GLN A 76 -30.01 13.73 -19.44
N LYS A 77 -30.91 12.97 -18.82
CA LYS A 77 -30.84 12.55 -17.41
C LYS A 77 -31.12 13.64 -16.37
N TYR A 78 -31.88 14.69 -16.71
CA TYR A 78 -32.15 15.80 -15.78
C TYR A 78 -33.43 15.60 -14.94
N GLY A 79 -33.32 14.87 -13.83
CA GLY A 79 -34.45 14.51 -12.96
C GLY A 79 -35.30 15.68 -12.44
N ASP A 80 -34.67 16.77 -12.04
CA ASP A 80 -35.38 17.96 -11.53
C ASP A 80 -36.18 18.67 -12.63
N ILE A 81 -35.65 18.70 -13.86
CA ILE A 81 -36.32 19.27 -15.03
C ILE A 81 -37.49 18.37 -15.43
N ILE A 82 -37.32 17.04 -15.40
CA ILE A 82 -38.40 16.08 -15.69
C ILE A 82 -39.58 16.29 -14.73
N SER A 83 -39.29 16.33 -13.42
CA SER A 83 -40.30 16.53 -12.38
C SER A 83 -41.00 17.88 -12.55
N LEU A 84 -40.25 18.94 -12.84
CA LEU A 84 -40.80 20.27 -13.08
C LEU A 84 -41.74 20.28 -14.29
N LEU A 85 -41.31 19.79 -15.44
CA LEU A 85 -42.12 19.76 -16.66
C LEU A 85 -43.38 18.91 -16.48
N GLU A 86 -43.29 17.80 -15.75
CA GLU A 86 -44.44 16.97 -15.41
C GLU A 86 -45.47 17.75 -14.57
N THR A 87 -45.06 18.48 -13.53
CA THR A 87 -45.99 19.29 -12.72
C THR A 87 -46.69 20.39 -13.51
N GLN A 88 -46.15 20.76 -14.67
CA GLN A 88 -46.68 21.78 -15.57
C GLN A 88 -47.48 21.18 -16.73
N GLY A 89 -47.78 19.88 -16.67
CA GLY A 89 -48.68 19.21 -17.60
C GLY A 89 -48.01 18.65 -18.86
N ALA A 90 -46.67 18.57 -18.93
CA ALA A 90 -45.99 17.89 -20.03
C ALA A 90 -46.34 16.39 -20.06
N SER A 91 -46.68 15.84 -21.23
CA SER A 91 -47.07 14.43 -21.38
C SER A 91 -45.93 13.57 -21.90
N PHE A 92 -45.82 12.33 -21.41
CA PHE A 92 -44.88 11.33 -21.93
C PHE A 92 -45.28 10.88 -23.34
N GLY A 93 -44.29 10.79 -24.22
CA GLY A 93 -44.44 10.26 -25.58
C GLY A 93 -44.35 8.73 -25.60
N LYS A 94 -44.86 8.13 -26.69
CA LYS A 94 -44.86 6.67 -26.89
C LYS A 94 -43.45 6.05 -26.83
N GLU A 95 -42.42 6.79 -27.23
CA GLU A 95 -41.03 6.30 -27.29
C GLU A 95 -40.24 6.44 -25.99
N ASP A 96 -40.77 7.15 -24.98
CA ASP A 96 -40.01 7.50 -23.78
C ASP A 96 -39.57 6.26 -22.98
N LEU A 97 -40.37 5.18 -23.00
CA LEU A 97 -40.02 3.90 -22.36
C LEU A 97 -38.81 3.25 -23.05
N PHE A 98 -38.75 3.26 -24.38
CA PHE A 98 -37.64 2.71 -25.15
C PHE A 98 -36.37 3.52 -24.96
N VAL A 99 -36.49 4.86 -24.94
CA VAL A 99 -35.36 5.76 -24.67
C VAL A 99 -34.82 5.54 -23.25
N ALA A 100 -35.71 5.41 -22.26
CA ALA A 100 -35.34 5.12 -20.88
C ALA A 100 -34.62 3.76 -20.75
N CYS A 101 -35.14 2.71 -21.42
CA CYS A 101 -34.54 1.39 -21.48
C CYS A 101 -33.18 1.39 -22.20
N LYS A 102 -33.02 2.18 -23.27
CA LYS A 102 -31.76 2.34 -24.00
C LYS A 102 -30.69 3.04 -23.17
N LYS A 103 -31.08 4.02 -22.35
CA LYS A 103 -30.17 4.92 -21.61
C LYS A 103 -29.89 4.53 -20.17
N GLY A 104 -30.56 3.50 -19.66
CA GLY A 104 -30.33 3.00 -18.30
C GLY A 104 -31.11 3.75 -17.22
N HIS A 105 -32.29 4.29 -17.52
CA HIS A 105 -33.10 5.05 -16.55
C HIS A 105 -34.11 4.21 -15.80
N ILE A 106 -33.66 3.40 -14.84
CA ILE A 106 -34.54 2.48 -14.10
C ILE A 106 -35.73 3.18 -13.42
N GLN A 107 -35.53 4.37 -12.83
CA GLN A 107 -36.61 5.09 -12.16
C GLN A 107 -37.67 5.63 -13.14
N ILE A 108 -37.25 6.03 -14.34
CA ILE A 108 -38.17 6.48 -15.39
C ILE A 108 -38.89 5.27 -15.98
N VAL A 109 -38.19 4.15 -16.19
CA VAL A 109 -38.81 2.89 -16.61
C VAL A 109 -39.88 2.45 -15.61
N LYS A 110 -39.58 2.49 -14.30
CA LYS A 110 -40.55 2.22 -13.23
C LYS A 110 -41.76 3.15 -13.32
N LEU A 111 -41.52 4.45 -13.36
CA LEU A 111 -42.58 5.47 -13.45
C LEU A 111 -43.48 5.28 -14.69
N LEU A 112 -42.89 5.00 -15.85
CA LEU A 112 -43.64 4.78 -17.09
C LEU A 112 -44.48 3.50 -17.03
N ILE A 113 -43.92 2.42 -16.48
CA ILE A 113 -44.66 1.16 -16.29
C ILE A 113 -45.81 1.36 -15.29
N ASP A 114 -45.58 2.08 -14.18
CA ASP A 114 -46.63 2.43 -13.20
C ASP A 114 -47.75 3.28 -13.83
N LYS A 115 -47.43 4.09 -14.85
CA LYS A 115 -48.41 4.86 -15.63
C LYS A 115 -49.13 4.05 -16.71
N GLY A 116 -48.89 2.74 -16.80
CA GLY A 116 -49.61 1.82 -17.69
C GLY A 116 -49.02 1.68 -19.09
N PHE A 117 -47.75 2.07 -19.31
CA PHE A 117 -47.07 1.76 -20.56
C PHE A 117 -46.81 0.24 -20.66
N ASP A 118 -47.14 -0.36 -21.80
CA ASP A 118 -46.98 -1.81 -22.00
C ASP A 118 -45.49 -2.19 -22.10
N ILE A 119 -45.08 -3.14 -21.26
CA ILE A 119 -43.69 -3.65 -21.20
C ILE A 119 -43.33 -4.52 -22.41
N ASN A 120 -44.33 -5.01 -23.14
CA ASN A 120 -44.20 -5.87 -24.30
C ASN A 120 -44.55 -5.16 -25.62
N ASP A 121 -44.81 -3.84 -25.56
CA ASP A 121 -45.09 -3.02 -26.74
C ASP A 121 -43.89 -3.03 -27.69
N GLU A 122 -44.16 -3.11 -29.00
CA GLU A 122 -43.11 -3.13 -30.01
C GLU A 122 -42.86 -1.70 -30.53
N GLY A 123 -41.59 -1.26 -30.45
CA GLY A 123 -41.16 -0.02 -31.09
C GLY A 123 -41.14 -0.13 -32.61
N GLU A 124 -40.79 0.95 -33.32
CA GLU A 124 -40.73 0.96 -34.80
C GLU A 124 -39.81 -0.13 -35.39
N ASP A 125 -38.79 -0.54 -34.63
CA ASP A 125 -37.85 -1.61 -35.00
C ASP A 125 -38.37 -3.04 -34.69
N GLY A 126 -39.59 -3.20 -34.18
CA GLY A 126 -40.17 -4.50 -33.79
C GLY A 126 -39.56 -5.11 -32.52
N LEU A 127 -38.79 -4.33 -31.75
CA LEU A 127 -38.17 -4.73 -30.49
C LEU A 127 -39.01 -4.23 -29.31
N CYS A 128 -39.20 -5.08 -28.30
CA CYS A 128 -39.81 -4.67 -27.03
C CYS A 128 -38.77 -3.99 -26.10
N PRO A 129 -39.22 -3.23 -25.07
CA PRO A 129 -38.36 -2.60 -24.06
C PRO A 129 -37.28 -3.51 -23.48
N PHE A 130 -37.62 -4.78 -23.20
CA PHE A 130 -36.68 -5.79 -22.69
C PHE A 130 -35.53 -6.06 -23.67
N MET A 131 -35.84 -6.27 -24.95
CA MET A 131 -34.83 -6.50 -25.99
C MET A 131 -33.96 -5.26 -26.22
N PHE A 132 -34.54 -4.06 -26.10
CA PHE A 132 -33.80 -2.81 -26.19
C PHE A 132 -32.82 -2.64 -25.02
N ALA A 133 -33.24 -2.94 -23.80
CA ALA A 133 -32.38 -2.93 -22.62
C ALA A 133 -31.24 -3.96 -22.75
N LEU A 134 -31.56 -5.17 -23.22
CA LEU A 134 -30.57 -6.25 -23.41
C LEU A 134 -29.52 -5.89 -24.48
N LYS A 135 -29.96 -5.38 -25.64
CA LYS A 135 -29.07 -4.91 -26.72
C LYS A 135 -28.10 -3.81 -26.26
N ASN A 136 -28.55 -2.94 -25.36
CA ASN A 136 -27.76 -1.82 -24.84
C ASN A 136 -27.11 -2.12 -23.47
N GLN A 137 -27.07 -3.39 -23.06
CA GLN A 137 -26.39 -3.86 -21.85
C GLN A 137 -26.92 -3.21 -20.55
N GLN A 138 -28.21 -2.86 -20.50
CA GLN A 138 -28.85 -2.22 -19.35
C GLN A 138 -29.43 -3.27 -18.39
N PHE A 139 -28.53 -4.04 -17.74
CA PHE A 139 -28.88 -5.26 -17.03
C PHE A 139 -29.83 -5.08 -15.83
N GLU A 140 -29.76 -3.94 -15.13
CA GLU A 140 -30.69 -3.64 -14.03
C GLU A 140 -32.13 -3.49 -14.54
N ILE A 141 -32.29 -2.84 -15.69
CA ILE A 141 -33.58 -2.72 -16.38
C ILE A 141 -34.02 -4.07 -16.93
N VAL A 142 -33.10 -4.86 -17.50
CA VAL A 142 -33.39 -6.22 -17.96
C VAL A 142 -33.98 -7.05 -16.81
N ASN A 143 -33.35 -7.08 -15.64
CA ASN A 143 -33.87 -7.79 -14.47
C ASN A 143 -35.24 -7.25 -14.04
N TYR A 144 -35.43 -5.92 -14.00
CA TYR A 144 -36.71 -5.33 -13.60
C TYR A 144 -37.83 -5.68 -14.59
N LEU A 145 -37.59 -5.55 -15.89
CA LEU A 145 -38.57 -5.91 -16.93
C LEU A 145 -38.92 -7.40 -16.87
N ILE A 146 -37.94 -8.27 -16.59
CA ILE A 146 -38.19 -9.69 -16.33
C ILE A 146 -39.14 -9.87 -15.15
N THR A 147 -38.89 -9.21 -14.02
CA THR A 147 -39.76 -9.34 -12.83
C THR A 147 -41.18 -8.84 -13.07
N MET A 148 -41.36 -7.90 -14.01
CA MET A 148 -42.67 -7.36 -14.38
C MET A 148 -43.39 -8.20 -15.45
N GLY A 149 -42.76 -9.27 -15.97
CA GLY A 149 -43.40 -10.19 -16.91
C GLY A 149 -43.06 -9.97 -18.39
N ALA A 150 -41.86 -9.48 -18.71
CA ALA A 150 -41.42 -9.36 -20.10
C ALA A 150 -41.33 -10.73 -20.80
N GLU A 151 -41.87 -10.83 -22.02
CA GLU A 151 -41.92 -12.06 -22.81
C GLU A 151 -40.79 -12.15 -23.85
N LEU A 152 -40.20 -13.34 -24.03
CA LEU A 152 -39.29 -13.65 -25.15
C LEU A 152 -40.06 -14.31 -26.30
N LYS A 153 -40.42 -13.53 -27.32
CA LYS A 153 -40.98 -14.04 -28.58
C LYS A 153 -39.89 -14.65 -29.48
N SER A 154 -40.25 -15.69 -30.23
CA SER A 154 -39.36 -16.41 -31.17
C SER A 154 -38.77 -15.53 -32.28
N THR A 155 -39.41 -14.40 -32.61
CA THR A 155 -38.91 -13.40 -33.56
C THR A 155 -37.68 -12.64 -33.06
N HIS A 156 -37.44 -12.60 -31.75
CA HIS A 156 -36.31 -11.92 -31.13
C HIS A 156 -34.98 -12.67 -31.29
N GLU A 157 -35.01 -14.00 -31.50
CA GLU A 157 -33.82 -14.81 -31.79
C GLU A 157 -33.12 -14.38 -33.09
N ARG A 158 -33.89 -13.83 -34.04
CA ARG A 158 -33.44 -13.50 -35.40
C ARG A 158 -32.56 -12.24 -35.46
N TRP A 159 -32.65 -11.37 -34.46
CA TRP A 159 -32.14 -9.99 -34.53
C TRP A 159 -30.80 -9.74 -33.82
N MET A 160 -30.35 -10.61 -32.91
CA MET A 160 -29.16 -10.33 -32.09
C MET A 160 -27.83 -10.96 -32.56
N PHE A 161 -27.81 -12.10 -33.28
CA PHE A 161 -26.56 -12.87 -33.47
C PHE A 161 -26.26 -13.38 -34.89
N ASN A 162 -26.70 -12.66 -35.93
CA ASN A 162 -26.45 -13.08 -37.31
C ASN A 162 -24.96 -13.07 -37.76
N SER A 163 -23.99 -12.69 -36.92
CA SER A 163 -22.56 -12.65 -37.29
C SER A 163 -21.68 -13.78 -36.74
N ASP A 164 -21.93 -14.33 -35.55
CA ASP A 164 -21.07 -15.36 -34.93
C ASP A 164 -21.70 -16.75 -34.85
N GLY A 165 -22.98 -16.88 -35.19
CA GLY A 165 -23.68 -18.16 -35.25
C GLY A 165 -24.13 -18.73 -33.90
N SER A 166 -23.93 -18.00 -32.79
CA SER A 166 -24.35 -18.41 -31.44
C SER A 166 -25.87 -18.34 -31.23
N THR A 167 -26.41 -19.20 -30.35
CA THR A 167 -27.77 -19.03 -29.82
C THR A 167 -27.74 -18.06 -28.64
N LEU A 168 -28.89 -17.47 -28.30
CA LEU A 168 -28.97 -16.58 -27.12
C LEU A 168 -28.52 -17.30 -25.84
N LEU A 169 -28.84 -18.60 -25.71
CA LEU A 169 -28.44 -19.40 -24.56
C LEU A 169 -26.95 -19.76 -24.59
N THR A 170 -26.39 -20.23 -25.71
CA THR A 170 -24.94 -20.54 -25.78
C THR A 170 -24.09 -19.29 -25.55
N LYS A 171 -24.56 -18.10 -25.97
CA LYS A 171 -23.92 -16.84 -25.64
C LYS A 171 -24.01 -16.52 -24.15
N ALA A 172 -25.20 -16.58 -23.57
CA ALA A 172 -25.37 -16.35 -22.12
C ALA A 172 -24.52 -17.31 -21.28
N CYS A 173 -24.42 -18.58 -21.72
CA CYS A 173 -23.60 -19.61 -21.09
C CYS A 173 -22.11 -19.30 -21.18
N SER A 174 -21.59 -18.91 -22.35
CA SER A 174 -20.16 -18.58 -22.50
C SER A 174 -19.75 -17.27 -21.82
N THR A 175 -20.66 -16.31 -21.69
CA THR A 175 -20.37 -15.00 -21.06
C THR A 175 -20.71 -14.92 -19.57
N GLY A 176 -21.45 -15.88 -19.01
CA GLY A 176 -21.75 -15.94 -17.58
C GLY A 176 -23.02 -15.23 -17.15
N TYR A 177 -23.97 -15.02 -18.05
CA TYR A 177 -25.22 -14.34 -17.73
C TYR A 177 -26.27 -15.30 -17.14
N GLU A 178 -26.10 -15.63 -15.86
CA GLU A 178 -26.92 -16.65 -15.18
C GLU A 178 -28.43 -16.36 -15.21
N ASN A 179 -28.88 -15.14 -14.91
CA ASN A 179 -30.32 -14.79 -14.90
C ASN A 179 -30.95 -14.92 -16.29
N ILE A 180 -30.20 -14.55 -17.32
CA ILE A 180 -30.64 -14.67 -18.71
C ILE A 180 -30.69 -16.14 -19.10
N ALA A 181 -29.67 -16.93 -18.77
CA ALA A 181 -29.66 -18.37 -19.00
C ALA A 181 -30.85 -19.05 -18.31
N ARG A 182 -31.11 -18.71 -17.04
CA ARG A 182 -32.24 -19.23 -16.25
C ARG A 182 -33.59 -18.91 -16.89
N LEU A 183 -33.80 -17.67 -17.32
CA LEU A 183 -35.03 -17.27 -17.96
C LEU A 183 -35.24 -17.98 -19.30
N ILE A 184 -34.18 -18.08 -20.11
CA ILE A 184 -34.26 -18.77 -21.40
C ILE A 184 -34.61 -20.23 -21.18
N ILE A 185 -33.93 -20.92 -20.26
CA ILE A 185 -34.21 -22.32 -19.92
C ILE A 185 -35.66 -22.51 -19.44
N GLN A 186 -36.23 -21.55 -18.70
CA GLN A 186 -37.62 -21.60 -18.24
C GLN A 186 -38.65 -21.37 -19.35
N GLN A 187 -38.32 -20.56 -20.36
CA GLN A 187 -39.26 -20.13 -21.39
C GLN A 187 -39.13 -20.91 -22.71
N THR A 188 -38.05 -21.67 -22.92
CA THR A 188 -37.81 -22.43 -24.15
C THR A 188 -38.08 -23.92 -23.97
N ASN A 189 -38.64 -24.54 -25.02
CA ASN A 189 -38.90 -25.99 -25.06
C ASN A 189 -37.66 -26.81 -25.46
N ASP A 190 -36.63 -26.18 -26.04
CA ASP A 190 -35.39 -26.86 -26.46
C ASP A 190 -34.17 -26.02 -26.07
N PHE A 191 -33.83 -26.05 -24.78
CA PHE A 191 -32.65 -25.34 -24.26
C PHE A 191 -31.34 -26.07 -24.52
N ASN A 192 -31.33 -27.26 -25.14
CA ASN A 192 -30.10 -27.98 -25.52
C ASN A 192 -29.73 -27.78 -26.99
N LYS A 193 -30.45 -26.91 -27.68
CA LYS A 193 -30.20 -26.57 -29.07
C LYS A 193 -28.76 -26.07 -29.27
N ARG A 194 -28.04 -26.75 -30.15
CA ARG A 194 -26.68 -26.38 -30.55
C ARG A 194 -26.69 -25.13 -31.41
N ASP A 195 -25.62 -24.37 -31.31
CA ASP A 195 -25.42 -23.23 -32.19
C ASP A 195 -24.90 -23.65 -33.58
N ARG A 196 -24.74 -22.69 -34.49
CA ARG A 196 -24.27 -22.98 -35.87
C ARG A 196 -22.84 -23.49 -35.92
N ASN A 197 -22.05 -23.29 -34.86
CA ASN A 197 -20.69 -23.77 -34.70
C ASN A 197 -20.63 -25.11 -33.99
N GLY A 198 -21.77 -25.75 -33.72
CA GLY A 198 -21.87 -27.05 -33.06
C GLY A 198 -21.77 -27.00 -31.54
N TRP A 199 -21.58 -25.84 -30.91
CA TRP A 199 -21.45 -25.77 -29.45
C TRP A 199 -22.77 -26.05 -28.75
N SER A 200 -22.71 -26.85 -27.69
CA SER A 200 -23.84 -26.99 -26.77
C SER A 200 -23.78 -25.91 -25.67
N PRO A 201 -24.90 -25.61 -25.01
CA PRO A 201 -24.92 -24.68 -23.89
C PRO A 201 -23.97 -25.07 -22.75
N ILE A 202 -23.83 -26.38 -22.46
CA ILE A 202 -22.97 -26.86 -21.38
C ILE A 202 -21.50 -26.79 -21.75
N THR A 203 -21.11 -27.11 -23.00
CA THR A 203 -19.72 -26.95 -23.45
C THR A 203 -19.35 -25.47 -23.51
N SER A 204 -20.28 -24.59 -23.91
CA SER A 204 -20.12 -23.13 -23.85
C SER A 204 -19.94 -22.60 -22.42
N ALA A 205 -20.72 -23.11 -21.45
CA ALA A 205 -20.59 -22.75 -20.04
C ALA A 205 -19.25 -23.22 -19.44
N CYS A 206 -18.79 -24.42 -19.80
CA CYS A 206 -17.50 -24.95 -19.40
C CYS A 206 -16.33 -24.17 -20.02
N TYR A 207 -16.44 -23.82 -21.29
CA TYR A 207 -15.48 -22.94 -21.98
C TYR A 207 -15.32 -21.60 -21.26
N GLY A 208 -16.45 -20.98 -20.89
CA GLY A 208 -16.48 -19.70 -20.16
C GLY A 208 -16.11 -19.79 -18.68
N GLY A 209 -16.06 -20.98 -18.09
CA GLY A 209 -15.72 -21.18 -16.67
C GLY A 209 -16.88 -20.94 -15.69
N HIS A 210 -18.13 -20.95 -16.15
CA HIS A 210 -19.29 -20.50 -15.37
C HIS A 210 -19.98 -21.63 -14.60
N ARG A 211 -19.44 -21.99 -13.43
CA ARG A 211 -19.91 -23.13 -12.61
C ARG A 211 -21.42 -23.10 -12.34
N THR A 212 -21.99 -21.96 -11.99
CA THR A 212 -23.42 -21.86 -11.63
C THR A 212 -24.33 -22.17 -12.83
N ILE A 213 -23.89 -21.79 -14.03
CA ILE A 213 -24.60 -22.10 -15.27
C ILE A 213 -24.43 -23.59 -15.63
N VAL A 214 -23.23 -24.16 -15.45
CA VAL A 214 -23.02 -25.61 -15.62
C VAL A 214 -23.94 -26.39 -14.68
N GLN A 215 -24.01 -26.01 -13.39
CA GLN A 215 -24.95 -26.61 -12.44
C GLN A 215 -26.40 -26.46 -12.91
N LEU A 216 -26.81 -25.25 -13.32
CA LEU A 216 -28.16 -24.98 -13.79
C LEU A 216 -28.56 -25.88 -14.97
N LEU A 217 -27.66 -26.07 -15.93
CA LEU A 217 -27.90 -26.94 -17.09
C LEU A 217 -28.02 -28.41 -16.66
N LEU A 218 -27.11 -28.90 -15.82
CA LEU A 218 -27.17 -30.27 -15.28
C LEU A 218 -28.46 -30.52 -14.49
N ASP A 219 -28.89 -29.56 -13.66
CA ASP A 219 -30.14 -29.64 -12.89
C ASP A 219 -31.38 -29.71 -13.78
N ASN A 220 -31.32 -29.12 -14.97
CA ASN A 220 -32.40 -29.19 -15.97
C ASN A 220 -32.27 -30.42 -16.89
N GLY A 221 -31.38 -31.37 -16.60
CA GLY A 221 -31.33 -32.66 -17.28
C GLY A 221 -30.35 -32.75 -18.45
N VAL A 222 -29.37 -31.82 -18.55
CA VAL A 222 -28.24 -31.98 -19.48
C VAL A 222 -27.34 -33.11 -19.01
N PHE A 223 -26.95 -34.02 -19.91
CA PHE A 223 -26.04 -35.11 -19.58
C PHE A 223 -24.61 -34.58 -19.36
N LEU A 224 -23.95 -35.05 -18.29
CA LEU A 224 -22.58 -34.66 -17.92
C LEU A 224 -21.55 -34.93 -19.03
N ASN A 225 -21.75 -36.02 -19.76
CA ASN A 225 -20.89 -36.46 -20.87
C ASN A 225 -21.51 -36.12 -22.24
N GLU A 226 -22.32 -35.06 -22.32
CA GLU A 226 -22.83 -34.62 -23.62
C GLU A 226 -21.67 -34.36 -24.58
N VAL A 227 -21.77 -34.90 -25.79
CA VAL A 227 -20.80 -34.66 -26.86
C VAL A 227 -21.39 -33.63 -27.79
N ASP A 228 -20.77 -32.46 -27.92
CA ASP A 228 -21.27 -31.39 -28.78
C ASP A 228 -21.07 -31.66 -30.28
N GLY A 229 -21.41 -30.71 -31.14
CA GLY A 229 -21.28 -30.84 -32.60
C GLY A 229 -19.83 -30.92 -33.08
N ASN A 230 -18.88 -30.54 -32.24
CA ASN A 230 -17.43 -30.61 -32.47
C ASN A 230 -16.80 -31.84 -31.80
N ARG A 231 -17.63 -32.79 -31.35
CA ARG A 231 -17.22 -34.00 -30.63
C ARG A 231 -16.55 -33.75 -29.28
N GLN A 232 -16.70 -32.55 -28.72
CA GLN A 232 -16.11 -32.20 -27.43
C GLN A 232 -17.05 -32.54 -26.26
N THR A 233 -16.47 -32.99 -25.15
CA THR A 233 -17.18 -33.14 -23.87
C THR A 233 -16.96 -31.91 -22.98
N PRO A 234 -17.87 -31.61 -22.03
CA PRO A 234 -17.68 -30.57 -21.02
C PRO A 234 -16.33 -30.65 -20.31
N PHE A 235 -15.84 -31.86 -20.06
CA PHE A 235 -14.57 -32.10 -19.40
C PHE A 235 -13.35 -31.78 -20.28
N LEU A 236 -13.35 -32.20 -21.54
CA LEU A 236 -12.25 -31.91 -22.47
C LEU A 236 -12.12 -30.40 -22.71
N VAL A 237 -13.24 -29.69 -22.89
CA VAL A 237 -13.25 -28.23 -23.01
C VAL A 237 -12.70 -27.57 -21.75
N ALA A 238 -13.07 -28.07 -20.57
CA ALA A 238 -12.56 -27.56 -19.31
C ALA A 238 -11.05 -27.83 -19.13
N LEU A 239 -10.54 -28.99 -19.58
CA LEU A 239 -9.12 -29.33 -19.61
C LEU A 239 -8.33 -28.43 -20.56
N GLU A 240 -8.80 -28.25 -21.80
CA GLU A 240 -8.17 -27.37 -22.80
C GLU A 240 -8.05 -25.93 -22.27
N ARG A 241 -9.09 -25.46 -21.57
CA ARG A 241 -9.16 -24.12 -21.00
C ARG A 241 -8.54 -23.99 -19.60
N ASN A 242 -8.00 -25.06 -19.04
CA ASN A 242 -7.44 -25.11 -17.69
C ASN A 242 -8.42 -24.61 -16.60
N GLN A 243 -9.71 -24.95 -16.73
CA GLN A 243 -10.79 -24.50 -15.86
C GLN A 243 -10.89 -25.37 -14.60
N VAL A 244 -9.95 -25.19 -13.66
CA VAL A 244 -9.83 -26.03 -12.43
C VAL A 244 -11.12 -26.12 -11.63
N ILE A 245 -11.89 -25.03 -11.52
CA ILE A 245 -13.16 -24.99 -10.78
C ILE A 245 -14.21 -25.87 -11.45
N ILE A 246 -14.33 -25.79 -12.78
CA ILE A 246 -15.24 -26.62 -13.57
C ILE A 246 -14.81 -28.08 -13.49
N ILE A 247 -13.51 -28.38 -13.65
CA ILE A 247 -12.98 -29.75 -13.55
C ILE A 247 -13.31 -30.38 -12.21
N ARG A 248 -13.03 -29.69 -11.09
CA ARG A 248 -13.39 -30.20 -9.75
C ARG A 248 -14.89 -30.45 -9.61
N PHE A 249 -15.69 -29.57 -10.18
CA PHE A 249 -17.14 -29.67 -10.14
C PHE A 249 -17.67 -30.84 -10.98
N LEU A 250 -17.16 -31.04 -12.19
CA LEU A 250 -17.52 -32.18 -13.05
C LEU A 250 -17.11 -33.51 -12.40
N ILE A 251 -15.90 -33.59 -11.81
CA ILE A 251 -15.45 -34.76 -11.04
C ILE A 251 -16.38 -35.04 -9.86
N TYR A 252 -16.79 -34.01 -9.13
CA TYR A 252 -17.75 -34.16 -8.03
C TYR A 252 -19.10 -34.69 -8.52
N MET A 253 -19.54 -34.32 -9.73
CA MET A 253 -20.77 -34.79 -10.35
C MET A 253 -20.68 -36.22 -10.92
N GLY A 254 -19.57 -36.93 -10.72
CA GLY A 254 -19.43 -38.34 -11.10
C GLY A 254 -18.88 -38.57 -12.51
N LEU A 255 -18.09 -37.63 -13.03
CA LEU A 255 -17.39 -37.78 -14.30
C LEU A 255 -16.43 -38.98 -14.28
N ASP A 256 -16.43 -39.80 -15.34
CA ASP A 256 -15.44 -40.85 -15.56
C ASP A 256 -14.09 -40.24 -15.97
N LEU A 257 -13.05 -40.55 -15.22
CA LEU A 257 -11.70 -40.03 -15.39
C LEU A 257 -10.83 -40.86 -16.35
N ASN A 258 -11.34 -41.99 -16.85
CA ASN A 258 -10.63 -42.89 -17.77
C ASN A 258 -11.07 -42.73 -19.23
N VAL A 259 -11.87 -41.71 -19.55
CA VAL A 259 -12.32 -41.45 -20.91
C VAL A 259 -11.14 -41.07 -21.80
N LEU A 260 -10.95 -41.81 -22.90
CA LEU A 260 -9.95 -41.50 -23.91
C LEU A 260 -10.43 -40.32 -24.75
N ASN A 261 -9.54 -39.37 -25.03
CA ASN A 261 -9.81 -38.35 -26.03
C ASN A 261 -9.68 -38.99 -27.42
N GLU A 262 -10.80 -39.19 -28.13
CA GLU A 262 -10.79 -39.83 -29.46
C GLU A 262 -10.28 -38.89 -30.58
N ASP A 263 -10.28 -37.57 -30.34
CA ASP A 263 -9.98 -36.55 -31.37
C ASP A 263 -8.58 -35.92 -31.25
N ASP A 264 -7.79 -36.22 -30.21
CA ASP A 264 -6.35 -35.95 -30.29
C ASP A 264 -5.67 -37.10 -31.04
N ASP A 265 -4.75 -36.80 -31.96
CA ASP A 265 -4.00 -37.78 -32.77
C ASP A 265 -3.23 -38.83 -31.93
N ASN A 266 -3.30 -38.75 -30.59
CA ASN A 266 -2.53 -39.50 -29.62
C ASN A 266 -3.37 -40.30 -28.60
N GLY A 267 -4.71 -40.33 -28.68
CA GLY A 267 -5.58 -41.14 -27.82
C GLY A 267 -5.20 -41.06 -26.33
N CYS A 268 -4.94 -39.85 -25.84
CA CYS A 268 -4.36 -39.65 -24.51
C CYS A 268 -5.41 -39.85 -23.40
N THR A 269 -4.98 -40.42 -22.26
CA THR A 269 -5.77 -40.34 -21.02
C THR A 269 -5.76 -38.89 -20.51
N PRO A 270 -6.75 -38.47 -19.70
CA PRO A 270 -6.79 -37.12 -19.14
C PRO A 270 -5.52 -36.78 -18.35
N LEU A 271 -4.95 -37.76 -17.64
CA LEU A 271 -3.69 -37.59 -16.92
C LEU A 271 -2.52 -37.31 -17.89
N ILE A 272 -2.37 -38.09 -18.96
CA ILE A 272 -1.33 -37.87 -19.97
C ILE A 272 -1.49 -36.50 -20.64
N TYR A 273 -2.73 -36.12 -20.99
CA TYR A 273 -3.02 -34.82 -21.57
C TYR A 273 -2.58 -33.68 -20.63
N THR A 274 -2.94 -33.78 -19.35
CA THR A 274 -2.57 -32.76 -18.35
C THR A 274 -1.06 -32.71 -18.09
N CYS A 275 -0.36 -33.85 -18.16
CA CYS A 275 1.11 -33.89 -18.14
C CYS A 275 1.70 -33.16 -19.34
N HIS A 276 1.26 -33.47 -20.56
CA HIS A 276 1.73 -32.82 -21.78
C HIS A 276 1.47 -31.29 -21.77
N LYS A 277 0.33 -30.85 -21.24
CA LYS A 277 -0.03 -29.42 -21.14
C LYS A 277 0.55 -28.69 -19.91
N ASN A 278 1.36 -29.35 -19.09
CA ASN A 278 1.94 -28.81 -17.85
C ASN A 278 0.91 -28.29 -16.83
N GLN A 279 -0.19 -29.02 -16.62
CA GLN A 279 -1.29 -28.62 -15.74
C GLN A 279 -1.15 -29.24 -14.34
N LEU A 280 -0.12 -28.83 -13.58
CA LEU A 280 0.26 -29.42 -12.28
C LEU A 280 -0.92 -29.63 -11.30
N LEU A 281 -1.75 -28.61 -11.08
CA LEU A 281 -2.88 -28.71 -10.15
C LEU A 281 -3.94 -29.73 -10.60
N ILE A 282 -4.13 -29.88 -11.90
CA ILE A 282 -5.09 -30.85 -12.44
C ILE A 282 -4.50 -32.26 -12.33
N VAL A 283 -3.20 -32.42 -12.61
CA VAL A 283 -2.48 -33.68 -12.36
C VAL A 283 -2.64 -34.11 -10.90
N GLU A 284 -2.42 -33.22 -9.93
CA GLU A 284 -2.64 -33.50 -8.50
C GLU A 284 -4.08 -33.95 -8.21
N ILE A 285 -5.07 -33.26 -8.78
CA ILE A 285 -6.48 -33.60 -8.61
C ILE A 285 -6.77 -35.01 -9.16
N LEU A 286 -6.32 -35.31 -10.38
CA LEU A 286 -6.54 -36.60 -11.02
C LEU A 286 -5.91 -37.75 -10.22
N ILE A 287 -4.65 -37.59 -9.80
CA ILE A 287 -3.95 -38.58 -8.98
C ILE A 287 -4.67 -38.77 -7.63
N SER A 288 -5.12 -37.69 -6.99
CA SER A 288 -5.87 -37.76 -5.72
C SER A 288 -7.21 -38.51 -5.83
N LYS A 289 -7.72 -38.66 -7.06
CA LYS A 289 -8.96 -39.38 -7.37
C LYS A 289 -8.74 -40.82 -7.81
N GLY A 290 -7.49 -41.30 -7.74
CA GLY A 290 -7.15 -42.71 -7.99
C GLY A 290 -6.91 -43.05 -9.46
N VAL A 291 -6.62 -42.07 -10.31
CA VAL A 291 -6.16 -42.34 -11.68
C VAL A 291 -4.81 -43.06 -11.62
N ASP A 292 -4.66 -44.13 -12.40
CA ASP A 292 -3.41 -44.90 -12.46
C ASP A 292 -2.28 -44.05 -13.07
N VAL A 293 -1.27 -43.75 -12.25
CA VAL A 293 -0.08 -42.96 -12.64
C VAL A 293 0.81 -43.67 -13.66
N ASN A 294 0.65 -44.98 -13.83
CA ASN A 294 1.38 -45.80 -14.79
C ASN A 294 0.53 -46.18 -16.01
N ALA A 295 -0.67 -45.61 -16.16
CA ALA A 295 -1.52 -45.86 -17.32
C ALA A 295 -0.79 -45.54 -18.61
N VAL A 296 -0.88 -46.43 -19.60
CA VAL A 296 -0.20 -46.26 -20.87
C VAL A 296 -1.16 -45.64 -21.88
N GLY A 297 -0.76 -44.52 -22.50
CA GLY A 297 -1.53 -43.87 -23.56
C GLY A 297 -1.43 -44.63 -24.88
N SER A 298 -2.17 -44.20 -25.91
CA SER A 298 -2.16 -44.92 -27.20
C SER A 298 -0.80 -44.91 -27.92
N ASN A 299 0.10 -43.98 -27.56
CA ASN A 299 1.48 -43.89 -28.04
C ASN A 299 2.47 -44.80 -27.29
N ASN A 300 1.99 -45.72 -26.44
CA ASN A 300 2.79 -46.58 -25.56
C ASN A 300 3.68 -45.82 -24.55
N LYS A 301 3.39 -44.55 -24.26
CA LYS A 301 4.09 -43.76 -23.24
C LYS A 301 3.25 -43.62 -21.97
N THR A 302 3.95 -43.61 -20.84
CA THR A 302 3.40 -43.32 -19.51
C THR A 302 3.35 -41.81 -19.25
N PRO A 303 2.53 -41.34 -18.29
CA PRO A 303 2.54 -39.95 -17.84
C PRO A 303 3.93 -39.44 -17.45
N LEU A 304 4.75 -40.30 -16.85
CA LEU A 304 6.11 -39.97 -16.44
C LEU A 304 7.03 -39.72 -17.63
N GLU A 305 6.96 -40.56 -18.66
CA GLU A 305 7.77 -40.40 -19.88
C GLU A 305 7.39 -39.13 -20.63
N ILE A 306 6.10 -38.82 -20.74
CA ILE A 306 5.63 -37.58 -21.36
C ILE A 306 6.09 -36.35 -20.58
N ALA A 307 5.92 -36.36 -19.24
CA ALA A 307 6.39 -35.26 -18.41
C ALA A 307 7.91 -35.08 -18.48
N TRP A 308 8.66 -36.16 -18.66
CA TRP A 308 10.12 -36.13 -18.81
C TRP A 308 10.57 -35.58 -20.16
N GLU A 309 9.95 -36.03 -21.25
CA GLU A 309 10.21 -35.56 -22.62
C GLU A 309 9.95 -34.06 -22.77
N GLU A 310 8.87 -33.58 -22.15
CA GLU A 310 8.44 -32.18 -22.19
C GLU A 310 9.10 -31.31 -21.11
N GLU A 311 10.01 -31.87 -20.31
CA GLU A 311 10.80 -31.17 -19.28
C GLU A 311 9.94 -30.57 -18.13
N HIS A 312 8.79 -31.19 -17.81
CA HIS A 312 7.87 -30.76 -16.74
C HIS A 312 8.24 -31.34 -15.37
N TRP A 313 9.36 -30.87 -14.79
CA TRP A 313 10.00 -31.52 -13.63
C TRP A 313 9.16 -31.60 -12.35
N GLN A 314 8.29 -30.63 -12.09
CA GLN A 314 7.39 -30.68 -10.94
C GLN A 314 6.35 -31.81 -11.08
N ILE A 315 5.90 -32.06 -12.31
CA ILE A 315 4.99 -33.17 -12.63
C ILE A 315 5.75 -34.49 -12.54
N VAL A 316 7.00 -34.54 -13.02
CA VAL A 316 7.88 -35.72 -12.85
C VAL A 316 8.01 -36.09 -11.37
N ASP A 317 8.40 -35.14 -10.52
CA ASP A 317 8.57 -35.37 -9.06
C ASP A 317 7.24 -35.82 -8.42
N LEU A 318 6.12 -35.18 -8.77
CA LEU A 318 4.78 -35.54 -8.31
C LEU A 318 4.37 -36.96 -8.73
N LEU A 319 4.64 -37.36 -9.97
CA LEU A 319 4.33 -38.69 -10.48
C LEU A 319 5.15 -39.75 -9.74
N LEU A 320 6.45 -39.51 -9.54
CA LEU A 320 7.35 -40.41 -8.80
C LEU A 320 6.91 -40.58 -7.35
N LYS A 321 6.56 -39.47 -6.68
CA LYS A 321 5.99 -39.46 -5.33
C LYS A 321 4.76 -40.36 -5.20
N ASN A 322 3.96 -40.46 -6.27
CA ASN A 322 2.73 -41.25 -6.31
C ASN A 322 2.92 -42.64 -6.95
N GLY A 323 4.17 -43.12 -7.08
CA GLY A 323 4.47 -44.49 -7.48
C GLY A 323 4.60 -44.71 -8.98
N ALA A 324 4.90 -43.67 -9.76
CA ALA A 324 5.30 -43.84 -11.15
C ALA A 324 6.62 -44.63 -11.23
N LYS A 325 6.67 -45.62 -12.11
CA LYS A 325 7.84 -46.50 -12.28
C LYS A 325 8.83 -45.88 -13.27
N VAL A 326 10.08 -45.75 -12.86
CA VAL A 326 11.18 -45.35 -13.74
C VAL A 326 11.83 -46.58 -14.35
N ASP A 327 12.07 -46.55 -15.66
CA ASP A 327 12.86 -47.56 -16.35
C ASP A 327 14.12 -46.90 -16.92
N PHE A 328 15.20 -46.89 -16.12
CA PHE A 328 16.48 -46.28 -16.49
C PHE A 328 17.19 -46.96 -17.67
N SER A 329 16.69 -48.11 -18.15
CA SER A 329 17.18 -48.72 -19.39
C SER A 329 16.74 -47.96 -20.65
N LYS A 330 15.68 -47.15 -20.56
CA LYS A 330 15.20 -46.33 -21.68
C LYS A 330 16.09 -45.11 -21.89
N GLN A 331 16.41 -44.85 -23.15
CA GLN A 331 17.30 -43.75 -23.55
C GLN A 331 16.76 -42.35 -23.16
N ILE A 332 15.45 -42.20 -23.01
CA ILE A 332 14.76 -40.96 -22.60
C ILE A 332 15.30 -40.39 -21.27
N PHE A 333 15.64 -41.26 -20.30
CA PHE A 333 16.17 -40.86 -18.99
C PHE A 333 17.68 -40.59 -19.01
N ASN A 334 18.39 -41.00 -20.07
CA ASN A 334 19.85 -40.87 -20.23
C ASN A 334 20.27 -39.73 -21.16
N ASN A 335 19.32 -39.08 -21.85
CA ASN A 335 19.59 -38.08 -22.89
C ASN A 335 19.29 -36.64 -22.43
N THR A 336 19.56 -36.32 -21.16
CA THR A 336 19.53 -34.93 -20.70
C THR A 336 20.56 -34.16 -21.52
N LYS A 337 20.10 -33.21 -22.36
CA LYS A 337 20.85 -32.51 -23.43
C LYS A 337 22.28 -32.04 -23.10
N ASP A 338 22.62 -31.91 -21.82
CA ASP A 338 23.90 -31.39 -21.33
C ASP A 338 24.88 -32.44 -20.74
N ASN A 339 24.56 -33.74 -20.78
CA ASN A 339 25.45 -34.81 -20.27
C ASN A 339 25.90 -34.61 -18.79
N ILE A 340 25.07 -33.90 -18.01
CA ILE A 340 25.19 -33.71 -16.56
C ILE A 340 24.78 -35.03 -15.88
N ASP A 341 25.50 -35.41 -14.82
CA ASP A 341 25.13 -36.56 -13.98
C ASP A 341 23.67 -36.40 -13.48
N ILE A 342 22.82 -37.41 -13.70
CA ILE A 342 21.39 -37.36 -13.35
C ILE A 342 21.16 -37.08 -11.85
N LEU A 343 22.08 -37.52 -10.98
CA LEU A 343 22.05 -37.20 -9.56
C LEU A 343 22.30 -35.71 -9.32
N GLN A 344 23.29 -35.13 -10.02
CA GLN A 344 23.57 -33.71 -9.94
C GLN A 344 22.39 -32.89 -10.47
N PHE A 345 21.75 -33.34 -11.56
CA PHE A 345 20.56 -32.70 -12.12
C PHE A 345 19.37 -32.72 -11.14
N ALA A 346 19.09 -33.88 -10.54
CA ALA A 346 18.02 -34.03 -9.54
C ALA A 346 18.27 -33.13 -8.34
N CYS A 347 19.51 -33.09 -7.84
CA CYS A 347 19.92 -32.14 -6.82
C CYS A 347 19.69 -30.70 -7.27
N HIS A 348 20.27 -30.27 -8.39
CA HIS A 348 20.21 -28.89 -8.89
C HIS A 348 18.78 -28.34 -9.01
N ASN A 349 17.84 -29.19 -9.44
CA ASN A 349 16.44 -28.82 -9.61
C ASN A 349 15.58 -29.08 -8.36
N GLY A 350 16.17 -29.58 -7.27
CA GLY A 350 15.47 -29.85 -6.02
C GLY A 350 14.44 -30.99 -6.10
N LEU A 351 14.62 -31.92 -7.05
CA LEU A 351 13.70 -33.04 -7.33
C LEU A 351 13.92 -34.16 -6.31
N ARG A 352 13.19 -34.10 -5.19
CA ARG A 352 13.42 -34.96 -4.03
C ARG A 352 13.05 -36.41 -4.31
N ASP A 353 11.89 -36.62 -4.93
CA ASP A 353 11.36 -37.97 -5.18
C ASP A 353 12.16 -38.64 -6.30
N LEU A 354 12.59 -37.87 -7.32
CA LEU A 354 13.57 -38.36 -8.29
C LEU A 354 14.88 -38.77 -7.61
N LEU A 355 15.39 -37.94 -6.70
CA LEU A 355 16.63 -38.25 -6.01
C LEU A 355 16.51 -39.51 -5.14
N LEU A 356 15.39 -39.69 -4.43
CA LEU A 356 15.09 -40.91 -3.66
C LEU A 356 15.04 -42.18 -4.51
N VAL A 357 14.55 -42.08 -5.74
CA VAL A 357 14.57 -43.21 -6.68
C VAL A 357 16.01 -43.51 -7.11
N LEU A 358 16.77 -42.48 -7.47
CA LEU A 358 18.15 -42.64 -7.96
C LEU A 358 19.10 -43.22 -6.90
N ILE A 359 19.09 -42.71 -5.66
CA ILE A 359 20.03 -43.16 -4.62
C ILE A 359 19.85 -44.63 -4.19
N LYS A 360 18.80 -45.32 -4.65
CA LYS A 360 18.65 -46.78 -4.46
C LYS A 360 19.61 -47.57 -5.34
N ASP A 361 19.86 -47.08 -6.55
CA ASP A 361 20.69 -47.74 -7.55
C ASP A 361 22.10 -47.14 -7.66
N PHE A 362 22.31 -45.93 -7.12
CA PHE A 362 23.59 -45.21 -7.13
C PHE A 362 24.18 -45.01 -5.73
N ASP A 363 25.51 -45.01 -5.61
CA ASP A 363 26.21 -44.71 -4.33
C ASP A 363 26.00 -43.24 -3.93
N ILE A 364 25.22 -43.01 -2.87
CA ILE A 364 24.96 -41.70 -2.28
C ILE A 364 26.24 -40.94 -1.86
N ASN A 365 27.32 -41.68 -1.57
CA ASN A 365 28.62 -41.14 -1.19
C ASN A 365 29.59 -41.07 -2.38
N GLY A 366 29.15 -41.39 -3.59
CA GLY A 366 29.96 -41.33 -4.80
C GLY A 366 30.48 -39.92 -5.10
N ILE A 367 31.53 -39.86 -5.92
CA ILE A 367 32.07 -38.59 -6.43
C ILE A 367 31.51 -38.37 -7.83
N LEU A 368 30.81 -37.27 -8.01
CA LEU A 368 30.28 -36.80 -9.29
C LEU A 368 31.43 -36.46 -10.25
N LYS A 369 31.16 -36.42 -11.56
CA LYS A 369 32.17 -36.12 -12.60
C LYS A 369 32.95 -34.80 -12.36
N ASN A 370 32.33 -33.83 -11.68
CA ASN A 370 32.93 -32.53 -11.35
C ASN A 370 33.77 -32.52 -10.06
N GLY A 371 33.97 -33.68 -9.43
CA GLY A 371 34.75 -33.82 -8.19
C GLY A 371 33.98 -33.53 -6.90
N TYR A 372 32.69 -33.17 -6.97
CA TYR A 372 31.84 -33.02 -5.78
C TYR A 372 31.28 -34.36 -5.32
N SER A 373 31.03 -34.50 -4.02
CA SER A 373 30.04 -35.45 -3.53
C SER A 373 28.66 -34.83 -3.67
N LEU A 374 27.60 -35.64 -3.66
CA LEU A 374 26.24 -35.11 -3.75
C LEU A 374 25.89 -34.19 -2.58
N LEU A 375 26.38 -34.52 -1.38
CA LEU A 375 26.22 -33.71 -0.17
C LEU A 375 26.97 -32.38 -0.27
N THR A 376 28.25 -32.40 -0.71
CA THR A 376 29.05 -31.17 -0.85
C THR A 376 28.50 -30.25 -1.93
N TYR A 377 28.02 -30.81 -3.05
CA TYR A 377 27.34 -30.04 -4.10
C TYR A 377 26.07 -29.36 -3.55
N SER A 378 25.22 -30.12 -2.85
CA SER A 378 23.97 -29.60 -2.27
C SER A 378 24.21 -28.52 -1.22
N CYS A 379 25.30 -28.64 -0.44
CA CYS A 379 25.71 -27.63 0.52
C CYS A 379 26.20 -26.35 -0.16
N GLU A 380 26.98 -26.44 -1.24
CA GLU A 380 27.41 -25.26 -2.00
C GLU A 380 26.23 -24.50 -2.60
N GLN A 381 25.26 -25.23 -3.17
CA GLN A 381 24.07 -24.63 -3.81
C GLN A 381 23.00 -24.14 -2.80
N GLY A 382 23.16 -24.39 -1.49
CA GLY A 382 22.20 -23.93 -0.48
C GLY A 382 20.90 -24.74 -0.43
N MET A 383 20.93 -26.00 -0.83
CA MET A 383 19.73 -26.82 -0.97
C MET A 383 19.40 -27.56 0.33
N THR A 384 18.93 -26.81 1.35
CA THR A 384 18.68 -27.33 2.72
C THR A 384 17.86 -28.62 2.74
N ALA A 385 16.79 -28.68 1.96
CA ALA A 385 15.93 -29.85 1.92
C ALA A 385 16.62 -31.10 1.34
N ILE A 386 17.46 -30.91 0.32
CA ILE A 386 18.23 -31.99 -0.29
C ILE A 386 19.36 -32.41 0.65
N VAL A 387 20.03 -31.48 1.32
CA VAL A 387 21.02 -31.82 2.37
C VAL A 387 20.38 -32.67 3.48
N GLN A 388 19.22 -32.26 3.97
CA GLN A 388 18.48 -33.02 4.99
C GLN A 388 18.08 -34.42 4.50
N LEU A 389 17.63 -34.53 3.25
CA LEU A 389 17.31 -35.81 2.62
C LEU A 389 18.56 -36.71 2.57
N LEU A 390 19.65 -36.21 2.01
CA LEU A 390 20.89 -36.97 1.83
C LEU A 390 21.47 -37.45 3.16
N CYS A 391 21.48 -36.60 4.19
CA CYS A 391 21.93 -37.00 5.53
C CYS A 391 21.06 -38.15 6.09
N ARG A 392 19.73 -38.06 5.99
CA ARG A 392 18.80 -39.11 6.44
C ARG A 392 18.98 -40.44 5.71
N GLU A 393 19.29 -40.37 4.42
CA GLU A 393 19.53 -41.53 3.55
C GLU A 393 20.98 -42.09 3.68
N GLY A 394 21.77 -41.59 4.64
CA GLY A 394 23.08 -42.17 4.99
C GLY A 394 24.29 -41.54 4.29
N ALA A 395 24.18 -40.32 3.77
CA ALA A 395 25.35 -39.57 3.30
C ALA A 395 26.34 -39.32 4.46
N ASN A 396 27.62 -39.62 4.23
CA ASN A 396 28.69 -39.42 5.20
C ASN A 396 29.03 -37.92 5.30
N ILE A 397 28.67 -37.34 6.43
CA ILE A 397 28.72 -35.89 6.66
C ILE A 397 30.13 -35.30 6.65
N ASP A 398 31.12 -36.05 7.13
CA ASP A 398 32.53 -35.64 7.20
C ASP A 398 33.35 -36.15 6.00
N LYS A 399 32.72 -36.83 5.03
CA LYS A 399 33.42 -37.31 3.84
C LYS A 399 33.91 -36.12 3.03
N ARG A 400 35.20 -36.15 2.68
CA ARG A 400 35.77 -35.19 1.74
C ARG A 400 35.39 -35.58 0.32
N ASP A 401 35.02 -34.59 -0.47
CA ASP A 401 34.83 -34.78 -1.91
C ASP A 401 36.18 -34.91 -2.65
N GLY A 402 36.12 -35.08 -3.98
CA GLY A 402 37.31 -35.22 -4.83
C GLY A 402 38.23 -34.00 -4.82
N ASN A 403 37.77 -32.85 -4.30
CA ASN A 403 38.55 -31.63 -4.11
C ASN A 403 39.00 -31.43 -2.65
N PHE A 404 38.92 -32.47 -1.82
CA PHE A 404 39.29 -32.47 -0.40
C PHE A 404 38.46 -31.54 0.49
N ARG A 405 37.22 -31.21 0.12
CA ARG A 405 36.35 -30.30 0.90
C ARG A 405 35.29 -31.07 1.67
N THR A 406 34.94 -30.59 2.86
CA THR A 406 33.79 -31.12 3.62
C THR A 406 32.50 -30.36 3.32
N ALA A 407 31.36 -30.97 3.64
CA ALA A 407 30.05 -30.32 3.52
C ALA A 407 29.97 -29.03 4.37
N LEU A 408 30.50 -29.10 5.60
CA LEU A 408 30.51 -27.96 6.52
C LEU A 408 31.39 -26.81 6.03
N GLU A 409 32.57 -27.10 5.46
CA GLU A 409 33.45 -26.08 4.86
C GLU A 409 32.74 -25.29 3.76
N LEU A 410 32.05 -25.98 2.84
CA LEU A 410 31.31 -25.33 1.75
C LEU A 410 30.11 -24.54 2.27
N ALA A 411 29.34 -25.11 3.21
CA ALA A 411 28.22 -24.40 3.82
C ALA A 411 28.69 -23.10 4.51
N CYS A 412 29.82 -23.14 5.22
CA CYS A 412 30.45 -21.97 5.85
C CYS A 412 30.93 -20.95 4.81
N LYS A 413 31.62 -21.39 3.76
CA LYS A 413 32.13 -20.53 2.68
C LYS A 413 31.01 -19.77 1.97
N TRP A 414 29.89 -20.45 1.71
CA TRP A 414 28.74 -19.90 0.99
C TRP A 414 27.66 -19.29 1.89
N GLN A 415 27.84 -19.31 3.22
CA GLN A 415 26.98 -18.69 4.24
C GLN A 415 25.58 -19.31 4.37
N HIS A 416 25.44 -20.60 4.14
CA HIS A 416 24.16 -21.29 4.28
C HIS A 416 23.91 -21.66 5.75
N ILE A 417 23.48 -20.68 6.56
CA ILE A 417 23.37 -20.81 8.03
C ILE A 417 22.50 -22.02 8.43
N ASP A 418 21.34 -22.21 7.80
CA ASP A 418 20.45 -23.33 8.11
C ASP A 418 21.12 -24.70 7.84
N ILE A 419 21.97 -24.76 6.82
CA ILE A 419 22.74 -25.95 6.48
C ILE A 419 23.87 -26.15 7.50
N ILE A 420 24.57 -25.08 7.90
CA ILE A 420 25.62 -25.14 8.93
C ILE A 420 25.04 -25.67 10.23
N ASP A 421 23.92 -25.09 10.69
CA ASP A 421 23.22 -25.51 11.90
C ASP A 421 22.80 -26.98 11.81
N TYR A 422 22.14 -27.37 10.71
CA TYR A 422 21.71 -28.73 10.49
C TYR A 422 22.87 -29.73 10.46
N LEU A 423 23.95 -29.41 9.74
CA LEU A 423 25.11 -30.30 9.62
C LEU A 423 25.76 -30.54 10.99
N ILE A 424 25.95 -29.48 11.78
CA ILE A 424 26.56 -29.62 13.12
C ILE A 424 25.62 -30.39 14.06
N ASP A 425 24.31 -30.10 14.04
CA ASP A 425 23.32 -30.83 14.84
C ASP A 425 23.22 -32.31 14.44
N TYR A 426 23.46 -32.63 13.16
CA TYR A 426 23.52 -33.99 12.65
C TYR A 426 24.83 -34.72 13.02
N GLY A 427 25.85 -34.00 13.50
CA GLY A 427 27.11 -34.57 13.98
C GLY A 427 28.35 -34.22 13.15
N ALA A 428 28.30 -33.21 12.28
CA ALA A 428 29.50 -32.72 11.58
C ALA A 428 30.53 -32.19 12.58
N ARG A 429 31.81 -32.51 12.35
CA ARG A 429 32.91 -32.02 13.19
C ARG A 429 33.18 -30.54 12.92
N VAL A 430 32.83 -29.69 13.89
CA VAL A 430 32.91 -28.22 13.80
C VAL A 430 34.31 -27.66 13.54
N ASP A 431 35.36 -28.30 14.07
CA ASP A 431 36.76 -27.85 13.97
C ASP A 431 37.58 -28.64 12.95
N THR A 432 36.93 -29.24 11.95
CA THR A 432 37.65 -29.96 10.89
C THR A 432 38.51 -29.01 10.07
N LEU A 433 39.81 -29.27 10.01
CA LEU A 433 40.74 -28.45 9.25
C LEU A 433 40.49 -28.57 7.74
N SER A 434 40.48 -27.46 7.03
CA SER A 434 40.48 -27.45 5.57
C SER A 434 41.82 -27.95 5.01
N TYR A 435 41.90 -28.12 3.68
CA TYR A 435 43.16 -28.43 3.00
C TYR A 435 44.27 -27.38 3.26
N GLU A 436 43.88 -26.12 3.52
CA GLU A 436 44.82 -25.03 3.86
C GLU A 436 45.18 -25.01 5.36
N GLY A 437 44.66 -25.94 6.17
CA GLY A 437 44.89 -25.98 7.61
C GLY A 437 44.01 -25.01 8.42
N HIS A 438 43.03 -24.37 7.79
CA HIS A 438 42.10 -23.44 8.46
C HIS A 438 40.92 -24.19 9.07
N THR A 439 40.53 -23.91 10.32
CA THR A 439 39.21 -24.32 10.83
C THR A 439 38.09 -23.55 10.12
N PRO A 440 36.84 -24.04 10.11
CA PRO A 440 35.71 -23.30 9.54
C PRO A 440 35.54 -21.91 10.17
N LEU A 441 35.87 -21.78 11.47
CA LEU A 441 35.87 -20.51 12.19
C LEU A 441 36.92 -19.54 11.64
N MET A 442 38.14 -20.02 11.33
CA MET A 442 39.17 -19.22 10.66
C MET A 442 38.75 -18.74 9.29
N THR A 443 38.19 -19.64 8.47
CA THR A 443 37.68 -19.29 7.15
C THR A 443 36.56 -18.25 7.25
N ALA A 444 35.65 -18.38 8.22
CA ALA A 444 34.56 -17.43 8.46
C ALA A 444 35.07 -16.04 8.87
N CYS A 445 36.12 -15.98 9.71
CA CYS A 445 36.77 -14.71 10.10
C CYS A 445 37.55 -14.10 8.91
N LEU A 446 38.29 -14.90 8.14
CA LEU A 446 38.96 -14.42 6.92
C LEU A 446 37.95 -13.83 5.92
N THR A 447 36.78 -14.44 5.77
CA THR A 447 35.77 -13.99 4.81
C THR A 447 34.81 -12.92 5.37
N GLY A 448 34.87 -12.63 6.67
CA GLY A 448 34.07 -11.58 7.33
C GLY A 448 32.62 -11.90 7.53
N LYS A 449 32.29 -13.17 7.74
CA LYS A 449 30.91 -13.64 7.79
C LYS A 449 30.43 -13.70 9.23
N TYR A 450 29.99 -12.56 9.76
CA TYR A 450 29.55 -12.42 11.16
C TYR A 450 28.57 -13.52 11.62
N LEU A 451 27.53 -13.82 10.83
CA LEU A 451 26.54 -14.84 11.18
C LEU A 451 27.16 -16.24 11.24
N VAL A 452 28.03 -16.57 10.29
CA VAL A 452 28.74 -17.87 10.28
C VAL A 452 29.65 -17.99 11.50
N VAL A 453 30.43 -16.94 11.81
CA VAL A 453 31.28 -16.89 13.01
C VAL A 453 30.45 -17.09 14.27
N LYS A 454 29.32 -16.39 14.39
CA LYS A 454 28.40 -16.52 15.52
C LYS A 454 27.86 -17.93 15.65
N THR A 455 27.35 -18.51 14.56
CA THR A 455 26.82 -19.87 14.54
C THR A 455 27.87 -20.89 14.98
N LEU A 456 29.07 -20.85 14.39
CA LEU A 456 30.17 -21.77 14.73
C LEU A 456 30.58 -21.66 16.21
N ILE A 457 30.69 -20.45 16.74
CA ILE A 457 30.97 -20.22 18.18
C ILE A 457 29.87 -20.82 19.05
N THR A 458 28.59 -20.56 18.73
CA THR A 458 27.48 -21.08 19.53
C THR A 458 27.34 -22.60 19.47
N LYS A 459 27.84 -23.21 18.40
CA LYS A 459 27.84 -24.66 18.17
C LYS A 459 29.13 -25.35 18.66
N GLY A 460 29.97 -24.64 19.42
CA GLY A 460 31.12 -25.23 20.12
C GLY A 460 32.44 -25.25 19.35
N GLY A 461 32.59 -24.44 18.29
CA GLY A 461 33.88 -24.29 17.61
C GLY A 461 34.95 -23.68 18.54
N ASP A 462 36.12 -24.32 18.61
CA ASP A 462 37.21 -23.92 19.51
C ASP A 462 37.90 -22.63 19.03
N GLN A 463 37.76 -21.55 19.80
CA GLN A 463 38.42 -20.28 19.49
C GLN A 463 39.88 -20.23 19.95
N ASN A 464 40.33 -21.16 20.80
CA ASN A 464 41.61 -21.11 21.52
C ASN A 464 42.69 -22.06 20.98
N GLN A 465 42.43 -22.76 19.87
CA GLN A 465 43.40 -23.65 19.23
C GLN A 465 44.75 -22.95 18.98
N PHE A 466 45.87 -23.65 19.23
CA PHE A 466 47.19 -23.04 19.52
C PHE A 466 47.72 -22.04 18.47
N GLU A 467 47.51 -22.27 17.16
CA GLU A 467 47.89 -21.33 16.07
C GLU A 467 46.71 -20.49 15.55
N GLY A 468 45.51 -20.76 16.04
CA GLY A 468 44.26 -20.23 15.49
C GLY A 468 43.92 -18.84 15.99
N ILE A 469 44.07 -18.59 17.29
CA ILE A 469 43.54 -17.37 17.93
C ILE A 469 44.23 -16.08 17.44
N GLU A 470 45.55 -16.12 17.24
CA GLU A 470 46.34 -14.98 16.73
C GLU A 470 46.02 -14.72 15.26
N SER A 471 45.90 -15.80 14.47
CA SER A 471 45.52 -15.75 13.05
C SER A 471 44.09 -15.22 12.87
N LEU A 472 43.15 -15.65 13.72
CA LEU A 472 41.76 -15.19 13.76
C LEU A 472 41.68 -13.68 14.01
N LEU A 473 42.37 -13.20 15.04
CA LEU A 473 42.39 -11.78 15.39
C LEU A 473 43.08 -10.95 14.31
N SER A 474 44.25 -11.38 13.82
CA SER A 474 44.99 -10.69 12.76
C SER A 474 44.18 -10.59 11.46
N ALA A 475 43.48 -11.66 11.08
CA ALA A 475 42.58 -11.70 9.93
C ALA A 475 41.40 -10.71 10.10
N ALA A 476 40.78 -10.69 11.28
CA ALA A 476 39.65 -9.80 11.55
C ALA A 476 40.07 -8.32 11.61
N PHE A 477 41.24 -8.01 12.20
CA PHE A 477 41.80 -6.66 12.27
C PHE A 477 42.22 -6.14 10.90
N SER A 478 42.95 -6.92 10.11
CA SER A 478 43.38 -6.53 8.75
C SER A 478 42.21 -6.17 7.83
N ARG A 479 41.06 -6.85 8.00
CA ARG A 479 39.82 -6.57 7.25
C ARG A 479 38.86 -5.60 7.96
N LYS A 480 39.24 -5.04 9.11
CA LYS A 480 38.46 -4.05 9.87
C LYS A 480 37.08 -4.57 10.31
N GLN A 481 36.99 -5.87 10.60
CA GLN A 481 35.76 -6.56 11.01
C GLN A 481 35.56 -6.45 12.51
N TYR A 482 35.38 -5.22 13.01
CA TYR A 482 35.30 -4.96 14.45
C TYR A 482 34.13 -5.67 15.16
N ASP A 483 33.04 -5.94 14.44
CA ASP A 483 31.89 -6.70 14.96
C ASP A 483 32.26 -8.18 15.21
N VAL A 484 33.11 -8.77 14.35
CA VAL A 484 33.66 -10.12 14.52
C VAL A 484 34.66 -10.12 15.68
N ILE A 485 35.51 -9.10 15.79
CA ILE A 485 36.47 -8.95 16.91
C ILE A 485 35.72 -8.87 18.24
N ASP A 486 34.68 -8.04 18.33
CA ASP A 486 33.89 -7.90 19.55
C ASP A 486 33.17 -9.20 19.94
N LEU A 487 32.64 -9.93 18.94
CA LEU A 487 32.03 -11.24 19.15
C LEU A 487 33.05 -12.25 19.67
N LEU A 488 34.24 -12.31 19.07
CA LEU A 488 35.34 -13.18 19.48
C LEU A 488 35.82 -12.85 20.92
N MET A 489 35.92 -11.57 21.27
CA MET A 489 36.26 -11.16 22.64
C MET A 489 35.17 -11.54 23.65
N ASN A 490 33.90 -11.54 23.25
CA ASN A 490 32.79 -11.99 24.10
C ASN A 490 32.67 -13.53 24.17
N SER A 491 33.29 -14.28 23.27
CA SER A 491 33.12 -15.74 23.15
C SER A 491 34.08 -16.57 23.99
N GLY A 492 34.83 -15.97 24.91
CA GLY A 492 35.73 -16.71 25.82
C GLY A 492 37.12 -17.00 25.26
N ILE A 493 37.60 -16.20 24.31
CA ILE A 493 39.02 -16.15 23.94
C ILE A 493 39.87 -15.90 25.20
N ASP A 494 40.99 -16.62 25.34
CA ASP A 494 41.99 -16.34 26.37
C ASP A 494 42.72 -15.01 26.08
N ILE A 495 42.08 -13.90 26.49
CA ILE A 495 42.60 -12.54 26.28
C ILE A 495 44.01 -12.38 26.86
N LYS A 496 44.34 -13.03 27.98
CA LYS A 496 45.66 -12.93 28.60
C LYS A 496 46.75 -13.50 27.71
N ARG A 497 46.44 -14.60 27.03
CA ARG A 497 47.35 -15.24 26.07
C ARG A 497 47.63 -14.34 24.86
N VAL A 498 46.63 -13.61 24.39
CA VAL A 498 46.73 -12.78 23.16
C VAL A 498 46.90 -11.28 23.42
N GLU A 499 47.09 -10.85 24.67
CA GLU A 499 47.12 -9.44 25.04
C GLU A 499 48.21 -8.66 24.29
N HIS A 500 49.40 -9.24 24.17
CA HIS A 500 50.51 -8.67 23.40
C HIS A 500 50.12 -8.46 21.93
N VAL A 501 49.55 -9.48 21.29
CA VAL A 501 49.13 -9.45 19.88
C VAL A 501 48.02 -8.43 19.66
N LEU A 502 47.03 -8.37 20.57
CA LEU A 502 45.97 -7.36 20.52
C LEU A 502 46.53 -5.95 20.62
N ASN A 503 47.45 -5.69 21.55
CA ASN A 503 48.09 -4.39 21.70
C ASN A 503 48.87 -3.99 20.44
N ASP A 504 49.66 -4.90 19.86
CA ASP A 504 50.38 -4.66 18.61
C ASP A 504 49.44 -4.31 17.43
N LEU A 505 48.35 -5.08 17.27
CA LEU A 505 47.35 -4.85 16.23
C LEU A 505 46.64 -3.50 16.43
N ILE A 506 46.31 -3.15 17.67
CA ILE A 506 45.69 -1.86 18.01
C ILE A 506 46.65 -0.70 17.70
N ASP A 507 47.92 -0.84 18.08
CA ASP A 507 48.95 0.16 17.82
C ASP A 507 49.20 0.36 16.32
N GLN A 508 49.19 -0.72 15.53
CA GLN A 508 49.29 -0.64 14.08
C GLN A 508 48.11 0.17 13.49
N HIS A 509 46.88 -0.17 13.84
CA HIS A 509 45.70 0.57 13.37
C HIS A 509 45.70 2.04 13.83
N CYS A 510 46.18 2.31 15.04
CA CYS A 510 46.32 3.66 15.55
C CYS A 510 47.37 4.46 14.77
N LYS A 511 48.51 3.86 14.38
CA LYS A 511 49.53 4.48 13.50
C LYS A 511 48.99 4.79 12.11
N GLU A 512 48.07 3.99 11.61
CA GLU A 512 47.34 4.25 10.36
C GLU A 512 46.26 5.35 10.48
N GLY A 513 46.10 5.96 11.66
CA GLY A 513 45.16 7.06 11.92
C GLY A 513 43.75 6.61 12.30
N PHE A 514 43.51 5.32 12.58
CA PHE A 514 42.19 4.83 12.97
C PHE A 514 41.93 5.04 14.47
N ASP A 515 40.92 5.85 14.80
CA ASP A 515 40.40 6.00 16.17
C ASP A 515 39.49 4.80 16.51
N LEU A 516 40.10 3.65 16.80
CA LEU A 516 39.40 2.39 17.04
C LEU A 516 38.40 2.49 18.20
N LEU A 517 38.74 3.26 19.25
CA LEU A 517 37.83 3.51 20.36
C LEU A 517 36.58 4.27 19.90
N ALA A 518 36.71 5.28 19.03
CA ALA A 518 35.55 5.97 18.48
C ALA A 518 34.66 5.01 17.67
N VAL A 519 35.25 4.13 16.86
CA VAL A 519 34.49 3.14 16.09
C VAL A 519 33.73 2.20 17.04
N SER A 520 34.41 1.67 18.07
CA SER A 520 33.79 0.77 19.05
C SER A 520 32.62 1.44 19.79
N CYS A 521 32.79 2.69 20.23
CA CYS A 521 31.74 3.46 20.91
C CYS A 521 30.54 3.78 20.01
N LYS A 522 30.76 4.08 18.73
CA LYS A 522 29.67 4.37 17.77
C LYS A 522 28.91 3.12 17.34
N LYS A 523 29.60 1.97 17.27
CA LYS A 523 29.02 0.69 16.86
C LYS A 523 28.39 -0.11 18.00
N GLY A 524 28.72 0.19 19.26
CA GLY A 524 28.18 -0.57 20.40
C GLY A 524 29.00 -1.82 20.73
N LEU A 525 30.28 -1.85 20.36
CA LEU A 525 31.17 -3.00 20.52
C LEU A 525 31.70 -3.08 21.96
N LYS A 526 30.89 -3.64 22.85
CA LYS A 526 31.10 -3.56 24.30
C LYS A 526 32.42 -4.20 24.76
N ALA A 527 32.77 -5.38 24.26
CA ALA A 527 33.98 -6.09 24.69
C ALA A 527 35.23 -5.40 24.17
N LEU A 528 35.22 -4.99 22.90
CA LEU A 528 36.29 -4.22 22.29
C LEU A 528 36.45 -2.87 22.99
N THR A 529 35.36 -2.16 23.27
CA THR A 529 35.40 -0.90 24.02
C THR A 529 35.96 -1.10 25.43
N ASN A 530 35.55 -2.15 26.15
CA ASN A 530 36.07 -2.46 27.48
C ASN A 530 37.58 -2.73 27.46
N PHE A 531 38.05 -3.53 26.50
CA PHE A 531 39.47 -3.77 26.30
C PHE A 531 40.23 -2.47 26.03
N LEU A 532 39.80 -1.68 25.04
CA LEU A 532 40.45 -0.42 24.67
C LEU A 532 40.50 0.63 25.78
N ILE A 533 39.46 0.67 26.62
CA ILE A 533 39.40 1.57 27.78
C ILE A 533 40.33 1.10 28.91
N SER A 534 40.57 -0.21 29.02
CA SER A 534 41.53 -0.76 30.00
C SER A 534 43.00 -0.56 29.60
N CYS A 535 43.28 -0.41 28.31
CA CYS A 535 44.62 -0.13 27.80
C CYS A 535 45.15 1.25 28.27
N LEU A 536 46.47 1.34 28.48
CA LEU A 536 47.16 2.59 28.85
C LEU A 536 46.86 3.76 27.89
N HIS A 537 46.60 3.46 26.61
CA HIS A 537 46.24 4.48 25.62
C HIS A 537 45.03 5.31 26.03
N TYR A 538 43.99 4.72 26.63
CA TYR A 538 42.84 5.48 27.12
C TYR A 538 43.17 6.28 28.38
N ALA A 539 43.94 5.69 29.30
CA ALA A 539 44.39 6.36 30.52
C ALA A 539 45.25 7.61 30.24
N ASN A 540 45.93 7.69 29.10
CA ASN A 540 46.72 8.86 28.73
C ASN A 540 45.94 9.95 27.99
N LYS A 541 44.68 9.69 27.56
CA LYS A 541 43.86 10.69 26.86
C LYS A 541 43.41 11.81 27.80
N SER A 542 43.37 13.03 27.26
CA SER A 542 42.86 14.20 27.97
C SER A 542 41.38 14.04 28.35
N LYS A 543 40.90 14.77 29.36
CA LYS A 543 39.49 14.75 29.77
C LYS A 543 38.53 15.06 28.60
N ILE A 544 38.92 15.99 27.72
CA ILE A 544 38.15 16.38 26.54
C ILE A 544 38.05 15.23 25.54
N GLU A 545 39.14 14.50 25.31
CA GLU A 545 39.12 13.33 24.43
C GLU A 545 38.32 12.18 25.03
N ARG A 546 38.39 11.95 26.34
CA ARG A 546 37.54 10.94 27.00
C ARG A 546 36.06 11.27 26.87
N LEU A 547 35.70 12.55 27.06
CA LEU A 547 34.34 13.04 26.85
C LEU A 547 33.83 12.78 25.43
N LYS A 548 34.66 13.01 24.41
CA LYS A 548 34.31 12.74 23.01
C LYS A 548 33.78 11.31 22.80
N TYR A 549 34.39 10.30 23.43
CA TYR A 549 33.93 8.90 23.32
C TYR A 549 32.61 8.64 24.04
N LEU A 550 32.42 9.24 25.21
CA LEU A 550 31.13 9.20 25.92
C LEU A 550 30.03 9.85 25.06
N MET A 551 30.32 11.00 24.45
CA MET A 551 29.39 11.67 23.54
C MET A 551 29.07 10.82 22.32
N TYR A 552 30.03 10.09 21.72
CA TYR A 552 29.74 9.17 20.63
C TYR A 552 28.82 8.01 21.03
N ALA A 553 29.01 7.44 22.21
CA ALA A 553 28.13 6.40 22.73
C ALA A 553 26.72 6.95 23.01
N CYS A 554 26.62 8.14 23.60
CA CYS A 554 25.35 8.83 23.80
C CYS A 554 24.67 9.22 22.48
N ASP A 555 25.41 9.68 21.47
CA ASP A 555 24.85 10.04 20.16
C ASP A 555 24.25 8.83 19.45
N SER A 556 24.93 7.67 19.57
CA SER A 556 24.62 6.44 18.86
C SER A 556 23.67 5.51 19.61
N GLY A 557 23.37 5.77 20.89
CA GLY A 557 22.36 5.01 21.65
C GLY A 557 22.87 3.78 22.40
N HIS A 558 24.18 3.68 22.66
CA HIS A 558 24.81 2.51 23.29
C HIS A 558 24.93 2.66 24.81
N GLU A 559 23.84 2.37 25.54
CA GLU A 559 23.76 2.49 27.01
C GLU A 559 24.83 1.70 27.76
N SER A 560 25.11 0.47 27.34
CA SER A 560 26.14 -0.37 27.98
C SER A 560 27.55 0.24 27.89
N ILE A 561 27.86 0.97 26.81
CA ILE A 561 29.12 1.70 26.63
C ILE A 561 29.14 2.97 27.46
N VAL A 562 28.02 3.70 27.54
CA VAL A 562 27.88 4.88 28.40
C VAL A 562 28.19 4.52 29.85
N SER A 563 27.52 3.49 30.37
CA SER A 563 27.72 2.97 31.73
C SER A 563 29.17 2.53 31.97
N LEU A 564 29.78 1.86 30.99
CA LEU A 564 31.17 1.43 31.03
C LEU A 564 32.17 2.61 31.09
N ILE A 565 32.02 3.62 30.23
CA ILE A 565 32.91 4.78 30.21
C ILE A 565 32.81 5.58 31.52
N ILE A 566 31.60 5.80 32.03
CA ILE A 566 31.39 6.55 33.28
C ILE A 566 31.99 5.80 34.48
N SER A 567 31.92 4.46 34.51
CA SER A 567 32.53 3.64 35.56
C SER A 567 34.06 3.82 35.69
N LYS A 568 34.72 4.41 34.69
CA LYS A 568 36.15 4.73 34.70
C LYS A 568 36.49 6.13 35.20
N GLY A 569 35.55 6.78 35.88
CA GLY A 569 35.76 8.05 36.58
C GLY A 569 35.65 9.29 35.70
N LEU A 570 34.97 9.20 34.55
CA LEU A 570 34.62 10.38 33.77
C LEU A 570 33.43 11.09 34.45
N ASP A 571 33.57 12.40 34.68
CA ASP A 571 32.48 13.21 35.23
C ASP A 571 31.29 13.23 34.26
N ILE A 572 30.14 12.77 34.76
CA ILE A 572 28.86 12.65 34.03
C ILE A 572 28.34 14.02 33.55
N ASN A 573 28.71 15.11 34.24
CA ASN A 573 28.29 16.47 33.94
C ASN A 573 29.33 17.26 33.12
N GLN A 574 30.44 16.62 32.72
CA GLN A 574 31.46 17.26 31.91
C GLN A 574 30.88 17.74 30.57
N THR A 575 31.17 18.99 30.20
CA THR A 575 30.73 19.61 28.95
C THR A 575 31.82 19.63 27.89
N ASP A 576 31.41 19.63 26.62
CA ASP A 576 32.30 19.94 25.51
C ASP A 576 32.59 21.46 25.42
N LYS A 577 33.27 21.89 24.35
CA LYS A 577 33.64 23.29 24.11
C LYS A 577 32.43 24.22 23.88
N ASN A 578 31.24 23.68 23.62
CA ASN A 578 30.00 24.41 23.37
C ASN A 578 28.98 24.23 24.53
N GLY A 579 29.47 23.82 25.70
CA GLY A 579 28.63 23.57 26.87
C GLY A 579 27.71 22.33 26.74
N LEU A 580 27.92 21.43 25.78
CA LEU A 580 27.09 20.22 25.58
C LEU A 580 27.48 19.08 26.52
N THR A 581 26.53 18.64 27.34
CA THR A 581 26.66 17.44 28.18
C THR A 581 26.25 16.18 27.42
N PRO A 582 26.82 15.00 27.76
CA PRO A 582 26.38 13.72 27.23
C PRO A 582 24.89 13.44 27.49
N PHE A 583 24.38 13.86 28.66
CA PHE A 583 22.97 13.71 29.04
C PHE A 583 22.03 14.48 28.12
N ARG A 584 22.37 15.73 27.81
CA ARG A 584 21.59 16.55 26.88
C ARG A 584 21.61 16.00 25.47
N LEU A 585 22.76 15.49 25.03
CA LEU A 585 22.87 14.82 23.74
C LEU A 585 21.96 13.58 23.67
N ALA A 586 21.93 12.76 24.72
CA ALA A 586 21.02 11.62 24.81
C ALA A 586 19.54 12.04 24.77
N CYS A 587 19.16 13.11 25.48
CA CYS A 587 17.81 13.68 25.42
C CYS A 587 17.46 14.19 24.02
N LYS A 588 18.37 14.94 23.38
CA LYS A 588 18.21 15.47 22.01
C LYS A 588 18.11 14.36 20.96
N LYS A 589 18.77 13.22 21.17
CA LYS A 589 18.70 12.07 20.27
C LYS A 589 17.57 11.10 20.59
N GLY A 590 16.89 11.27 21.72
CA GLY A 590 15.74 10.46 22.09
C GLY A 590 16.10 9.08 22.68
N HIS A 591 17.32 8.90 23.20
CA HIS A 591 17.80 7.61 23.70
C HIS A 591 17.35 7.37 25.15
N PHE A 592 16.09 6.96 25.31
CA PHE A 592 15.43 6.81 26.62
C PHE A 592 16.23 5.97 27.64
N LYS A 593 16.77 4.80 27.25
CA LYS A 593 17.54 3.93 28.16
C LYS A 593 18.78 4.63 28.71
N ILE A 594 19.45 5.43 27.88
CA ILE A 594 20.61 6.22 28.30
C ILE A 594 20.16 7.31 29.28
N VAL A 595 19.08 8.03 28.96
CA VAL A 595 18.53 9.07 29.84
C VAL A 595 18.20 8.50 31.21
N GLU A 596 17.48 7.38 31.26
CA GLU A 596 17.11 6.73 32.53
C GLU A 596 18.34 6.27 33.32
N SER A 597 19.32 5.66 32.64
CA SER A 597 20.56 5.20 33.29
C SER A 597 21.35 6.38 33.87
N LEU A 598 21.48 7.47 33.13
CA LEU A 598 22.18 8.68 33.61
C LEU A 598 21.43 9.36 34.76
N ILE A 599 20.09 9.37 34.77
CA ILE A 599 19.29 9.86 35.91
C ILE A 599 19.55 9.03 37.17
N ARG A 600 19.60 7.69 37.04
CA ARG A 600 19.94 6.79 38.16
C ARG A 600 21.37 7.00 38.68
N MET A 601 22.25 7.58 37.87
CA MET A 601 23.61 7.96 38.24
C MET A 601 23.71 9.41 38.75
N GLU A 602 22.58 10.02 39.13
CA GLU A 602 22.50 11.37 39.72
C GLU A 602 23.08 12.49 38.84
N VAL A 603 22.86 12.40 37.52
CA VAL A 603 23.21 13.49 36.58
C VAL A 603 22.44 14.78 36.88
N ASP A 604 23.05 15.94 36.61
CA ASP A 604 22.35 17.23 36.73
C ASP A 604 21.33 17.39 35.58
N VAL A 605 20.07 17.10 35.89
CA VAL A 605 18.95 17.17 34.93
C VAL A 605 18.59 18.59 34.50
N ASN A 606 19.12 19.62 35.19
CA ASN A 606 18.81 21.03 34.95
C ASN A 606 19.94 21.79 34.26
N LYS A 607 21.08 21.15 33.98
CA LYS A 607 22.23 21.79 33.34
C LYS A 607 21.88 22.36 31.96
N ALA A 608 21.83 23.69 31.86
CA ALA A 608 21.54 24.40 30.61
C ALA A 608 22.78 24.54 29.71
N ASP A 609 22.53 24.77 28.42
CA ASP A 609 23.55 25.09 27.42
C ASP A 609 23.87 26.58 27.33
N ASP A 610 24.79 26.98 26.44
CA ASP A 610 25.15 28.39 26.25
C ASP A 610 23.97 29.27 25.79
N LYS A 611 22.86 28.67 25.34
CA LYS A 611 21.60 29.34 24.96
C LYS A 611 20.54 29.28 26.05
N GLY A 612 20.84 28.70 27.21
CA GLY A 612 19.88 28.52 28.31
C GLY A 612 18.95 27.31 28.15
N LEU A 613 19.16 26.44 27.15
CA LEU A 613 18.28 25.28 26.92
C LEU A 613 18.64 24.12 27.85
N THR A 614 17.67 23.71 28.68
CA THR A 614 17.78 22.55 29.58
C THR A 614 17.47 21.22 28.83
N PRO A 615 17.83 20.05 29.39
CA PRO A 615 17.45 18.75 28.83
C PRO A 615 15.94 18.61 28.54
N LEU A 616 15.09 19.21 29.38
CA LEU A 616 13.62 19.20 29.20
C LEU A 616 13.19 19.95 27.94
N HIS A 617 13.86 21.07 27.59
CA HIS A 617 13.61 21.77 26.31
C HIS A 617 13.87 20.85 25.11
N PHE A 618 14.99 20.14 25.12
CA PHE A 618 15.34 19.20 24.05
C PHE A 618 14.35 18.04 23.98
N ALA A 619 13.94 17.47 25.12
CA ALA A 619 12.96 16.39 25.15
C ALA A 619 11.61 16.80 24.55
N CYS A 620 11.15 18.03 24.85
CA CYS A 620 9.90 18.59 24.30
C CYS A 620 10.00 18.88 22.81
N MET A 621 11.16 19.36 22.34
CA MET A 621 11.43 19.58 20.92
C MET A 621 11.44 18.27 20.11
N VAL A 622 12.03 17.20 20.66
CA VAL A 622 12.12 15.90 19.97
C VAL A 622 10.79 15.14 19.99
N GLY A 623 9.92 15.42 20.96
CA GLY A 623 8.61 14.77 21.06
C GLY A 623 8.64 13.41 21.75
N LYS A 624 9.57 13.19 22.70
CA LYS A 624 9.67 11.90 23.43
C LYS A 624 9.03 11.99 24.82
N GLU A 625 7.77 11.61 24.91
CA GLU A 625 6.95 11.65 26.14
C GLU A 625 7.60 10.92 27.33
N ASN A 626 8.17 9.74 27.09
CA ASN A 626 8.83 8.95 28.13
C ASN A 626 10.05 9.67 28.73
N ILE A 627 10.85 10.36 27.89
CA ILE A 627 11.98 11.17 28.36
C ILE A 627 11.47 12.38 29.14
N VAL A 628 10.41 13.05 28.67
CA VAL A 628 9.79 14.18 29.38
C VAL A 628 9.32 13.76 30.78
N LEU A 629 8.60 12.64 30.89
CA LEU A 629 8.14 12.11 32.17
C LEU A 629 9.29 11.74 33.11
N SER A 630 10.32 11.05 32.60
CA SER A 630 11.50 10.72 33.41
C SER A 630 12.23 11.95 33.92
N LEU A 631 12.35 13.01 33.10
CA LEU A 631 12.95 14.28 33.53
C LEU A 631 12.11 14.97 34.60
N ILE A 632 10.78 15.01 34.45
CA ILE A 632 9.87 15.58 35.45
C ILE A 632 9.98 14.83 36.79
N HIS A 633 9.95 13.50 36.76
CA HIS A 633 10.11 12.68 37.96
C HIS A 633 11.48 12.85 38.62
N ALA A 634 12.51 13.20 37.85
CA ALA A 634 13.84 13.55 38.35
C ALA A 634 13.96 15.03 38.79
N ALA A 635 12.84 15.72 39.02
CA ALA A 635 12.79 17.13 39.43
C ALA A 635 13.44 18.11 38.43
N ALA A 636 13.27 17.86 37.13
CA ALA A 636 13.60 18.86 36.11
C ALA A 636 12.73 20.12 36.28
N SER A 637 13.34 21.29 36.11
CA SER A 637 12.71 22.60 36.25
C SER A 637 11.76 22.86 35.07
N ILE A 638 10.49 22.56 35.27
CA ILE A 638 9.44 22.56 34.23
C ILE A 638 9.26 23.93 33.56
N ASN A 639 9.41 25.01 34.33
CA ASN A 639 9.19 26.39 33.88
C ASN A 639 10.51 27.14 33.58
N SER A 640 11.64 26.44 33.41
CA SER A 640 12.90 27.08 33.02
C SER A 640 12.75 27.84 31.70
N LYS A 641 13.35 29.02 31.63
CA LYS A 641 13.40 29.85 30.42
C LYS A 641 14.78 29.78 29.79
N ASP A 642 14.83 29.66 28.47
CA ASP A 642 16.06 29.87 27.71
C ASP A 642 16.43 31.37 27.64
N ASN A 643 17.53 31.71 26.96
CA ASN A 643 17.99 33.09 26.83
C ASN A 643 16.99 34.01 26.09
N ASN A 644 16.03 33.46 25.36
CA ASN A 644 14.96 34.20 24.68
C ASN A 644 13.65 34.23 25.49
N GLY A 645 13.62 33.62 26.68
CA GLY A 645 12.43 33.53 27.51
C GLY A 645 11.52 32.33 27.18
N VAL A 646 11.91 31.45 26.26
CA VAL A 646 11.12 30.31 25.79
C VAL A 646 11.16 29.18 26.82
N THR A 647 10.01 28.58 27.13
CA THR A 647 9.91 27.42 28.05
C THR A 647 9.82 26.09 27.29
N PRO A 648 9.97 24.94 27.98
CA PRO A 648 9.72 23.63 27.37
C PRO A 648 8.29 23.49 26.83
N LEU A 649 7.29 24.10 27.50
CA LEU A 649 5.89 24.10 27.03
C LEU A 649 5.72 24.90 25.74
N ASN A 650 6.39 26.05 25.58
CA ASN A 650 6.40 26.78 24.30
C ASN A 650 6.99 25.91 23.17
N LEU A 651 8.06 25.15 23.42
CA LEU A 651 8.63 24.23 22.43
C LEU A 651 7.68 23.08 22.12
N ALA A 652 7.05 22.46 23.12
CA ALA A 652 6.06 21.41 22.90
C ALA A 652 4.88 21.92 22.03
N CYS A 653 4.42 23.15 22.28
CA CYS A 653 3.42 23.83 21.46
C CYS A 653 3.93 24.07 20.04
N LYS A 654 5.18 24.52 19.86
CA LYS A 654 5.79 24.77 18.54
C LYS A 654 5.86 23.51 17.68
N PHE A 655 6.26 22.39 18.27
CA PHE A 655 6.45 21.12 17.57
C PHE A 655 5.18 20.25 17.48
N GLY A 656 4.05 20.71 18.02
CA GLY A 656 2.75 20.06 17.82
C GLY A 656 2.49 18.83 18.69
N ASN A 657 3.25 18.63 19.76
CA ASN A 657 3.17 17.45 20.62
C ASN A 657 2.13 17.64 21.74
N ILE A 658 0.84 17.45 21.43
CA ILE A 658 -0.27 17.65 22.40
C ILE A 658 -0.10 16.83 23.68
N GLN A 659 0.31 15.56 23.58
CA GLN A 659 0.52 14.71 24.75
C GLN A 659 1.56 15.30 25.71
N ILE A 660 2.65 15.87 25.17
CA ILE A 660 3.69 16.53 25.97
C ILE A 660 3.14 17.82 26.60
N VAL A 661 2.36 18.61 25.86
CA VAL A 661 1.71 19.82 26.41
C VAL A 661 0.83 19.44 27.59
N GLU A 662 0.00 18.41 27.46
CA GLU A 662 -0.85 17.95 28.54
C GLU A 662 -0.06 17.38 29.73
N ILE A 663 1.01 16.60 29.47
CA ILE A 663 1.91 16.08 30.52
C ILE A 663 2.53 17.23 31.31
N LEU A 664 3.08 18.23 30.62
CA LEU A 664 3.69 19.40 31.27
C LEU A 664 2.66 20.15 32.11
N ALA A 665 1.48 20.44 31.55
CA ALA A 665 0.41 21.16 32.25
C ALA A 665 -0.08 20.40 33.50
N ARG A 666 -0.31 19.09 33.40
CA ARG A 666 -0.71 18.24 34.53
C ARG A 666 0.35 18.18 35.64
N ASN A 667 1.62 18.40 35.30
CA ASN A 667 2.74 18.41 36.25
C ASN A 667 3.14 19.83 36.69
N GLY A 668 2.28 20.84 36.50
CA GLY A 668 2.48 22.18 37.05
C GLY A 668 3.28 23.14 36.15
N ALA A 669 3.38 22.87 34.85
CA ALA A 669 3.85 23.87 33.90
C ALA A 669 2.88 25.05 33.85
N ALA A 670 3.41 26.27 33.93
CA ALA A 670 2.61 27.46 33.69
C ALA A 670 2.35 27.62 32.19
N ILE A 671 1.08 27.66 31.82
CA ILE A 671 0.58 27.60 30.44
C ILE A 671 0.61 28.93 29.69
N ASP A 672 0.88 30.03 30.38
CA ASP A 672 0.80 31.41 29.88
C ASP A 672 2.15 32.15 29.89
N ILE A 673 3.24 31.47 30.27
CA ILE A 673 4.58 32.06 30.25
C ILE A 673 4.95 32.46 28.82
N CYS A 674 5.17 33.75 28.63
CA CYS A 674 5.64 34.31 27.38
C CYS A 674 7.17 34.45 27.32
N ASP A 675 7.66 34.50 26.08
CA ASP A 675 9.05 34.80 25.76
C ASP A 675 9.38 36.29 25.94
N ASN A 676 10.61 36.70 25.66
CA ASN A 676 11.07 38.08 25.83
C ASN A 676 10.32 39.09 24.94
N LYS A 677 9.59 38.63 23.92
CA LYS A 677 8.73 39.44 23.03
C LYS A 677 7.27 39.39 23.43
N LYS A 678 6.96 38.88 24.63
CA LYS A 678 5.59 38.61 25.11
C LYS A 678 4.83 37.60 24.22
N TRP A 679 5.55 36.76 23.46
CA TRP A 679 4.93 35.71 22.66
C TRP A 679 4.49 34.53 23.54
N THR A 680 3.20 34.21 23.54
CA THR A 680 2.63 33.17 24.41
C THR A 680 2.60 31.79 23.75
N PRO A 681 2.45 30.69 24.53
CA PRO A 681 2.26 29.35 23.96
C PRO A 681 1.02 29.26 23.06
N LEU A 682 -0.06 29.99 23.38
CA LEU A 682 -1.26 30.08 22.53
C LEU A 682 -0.93 30.71 21.17
N MET A 683 -0.16 31.80 21.16
CA MET A 683 0.28 32.42 19.90
C MET A 683 1.15 31.46 19.08
N THR A 684 2.03 30.69 19.73
CA THR A 684 2.80 29.64 19.07
C THR A 684 1.91 28.56 18.45
N SER A 685 0.91 28.03 19.17
CA SER A 685 0.02 26.99 18.61
C SER A 685 -0.82 27.53 17.44
N CYS A 686 -1.26 28.79 17.51
CA CYS A 686 -2.00 29.47 16.44
C CYS A 686 -1.13 29.68 15.19
N GLN A 687 0.12 30.09 15.37
CA GLN A 687 1.06 30.28 14.26
C GLN A 687 1.38 28.96 13.55
N GLN A 688 1.51 27.87 14.31
CA GLN A 688 1.87 26.56 13.75
C GLN A 688 0.65 25.74 13.26
N GLY A 689 -0.57 26.22 13.47
CA GLY A 689 -1.79 25.52 13.04
C GLY A 689 -2.19 24.35 13.93
N HIS A 690 -1.70 24.26 15.17
CA HIS A 690 -1.93 23.12 16.05
C HIS A 690 -3.26 23.23 16.81
N LYS A 691 -4.37 22.96 16.12
CA LYS A 691 -5.75 23.09 16.62
C LYS A 691 -5.97 22.49 18.02
N LYS A 692 -5.60 21.22 18.23
CA LYS A 692 -5.80 20.52 19.51
C LYS A 692 -5.05 21.18 20.68
N ILE A 693 -3.85 21.71 20.41
CA ILE A 693 -3.08 22.43 21.43
C ILE A 693 -3.75 23.76 21.74
N THR A 694 -4.23 24.47 20.71
CA THR A 694 -4.99 25.71 20.90
C THR A 694 -6.25 25.47 21.75
N GLU A 695 -7.06 24.45 21.43
CA GLU A 695 -8.23 24.07 22.22
C GLU A 695 -7.87 23.77 23.67
N PHE A 696 -6.83 22.96 23.90
CA PHE A 696 -6.37 22.61 25.24
C PHE A 696 -5.92 23.84 26.05
N LEU A 697 -5.13 24.73 25.45
CA LEU A 697 -4.65 25.94 26.12
C LEU A 697 -5.81 26.87 26.50
N ILE A 698 -6.78 27.06 25.61
CA ILE A 698 -7.99 27.86 25.87
C ILE A 698 -8.82 27.24 26.99
N GLN A 699 -9.06 25.93 26.95
CA GLN A 699 -9.77 25.21 28.01
C GLN A 699 -9.06 25.28 29.36
N SER A 700 -7.74 25.46 29.34
CA SER A 700 -6.92 25.63 30.54
C SER A 700 -6.94 27.07 31.10
N GLY A 701 -7.68 27.99 30.49
CA GLY A 701 -7.96 29.33 31.03
C GLY A 701 -6.98 30.42 30.65
N VAL A 702 -6.21 30.28 29.57
CA VAL A 702 -5.32 31.35 29.08
C VAL A 702 -6.13 32.55 28.56
N CYS A 703 -5.60 33.76 28.73
CA CYS A 703 -6.20 34.96 28.15
C CYS A 703 -6.02 34.98 26.62
N VAL A 704 -7.12 34.80 25.87
CA VAL A 704 -7.13 34.79 24.39
C VAL A 704 -6.77 36.13 23.75
N ASN A 705 -6.91 37.23 24.51
CA ASN A 705 -6.68 38.61 24.05
C ASN A 705 -5.31 39.17 24.46
N ASN A 706 -4.39 38.33 24.98
CA ASN A 706 -3.02 38.77 25.22
C ASN A 706 -2.38 39.24 23.92
N MET A 707 -1.58 40.30 24.03
CA MET A 707 -0.83 40.89 22.91
C MET A 707 0.67 40.72 23.13
N ASP A 708 1.38 40.44 22.05
CA ASP A 708 2.83 40.42 22.05
C ASP A 708 3.40 41.86 22.11
N GLN A 709 4.72 42.00 22.00
CA GLN A 709 5.39 43.30 21.99
C GLN A 709 4.95 44.22 20.83
N ASP A 710 4.43 43.67 19.73
CA ASP A 710 4.05 44.38 18.51
C ASP A 710 2.53 44.59 18.41
N GLY A 711 1.78 44.14 19.43
CA GLY A 711 0.32 44.25 19.50
C GLY A 711 -0.41 43.06 18.85
N TRP A 712 0.28 41.98 18.52
CA TRP A 712 -0.32 40.83 17.84
C TRP A 712 -1.09 39.96 18.85
N THR A 713 -2.37 39.71 18.57
CA THR A 713 -3.19 38.74 19.31
C THR A 713 -3.11 37.35 18.67
N ALA A 714 -3.51 36.31 19.42
CA ALA A 714 -3.62 34.95 18.89
C ALA A 714 -4.57 34.88 17.68
N LEU A 715 -5.69 35.62 17.72
CA LEU A 715 -6.64 35.69 16.61
C LEU A 715 -6.02 36.32 15.38
N ARG A 716 -5.32 37.45 15.54
CA ARG A 716 -4.62 38.12 14.42
C ARG A 716 -3.60 37.18 13.76
N ILE A 717 -2.88 36.39 14.56
CA ILE A 717 -1.92 35.39 14.06
C ILE A 717 -2.64 34.28 13.29
N ALA A 718 -3.68 33.67 13.85
CA ALA A 718 -4.45 32.63 13.17
C ALA A 718 -5.03 33.15 11.83
N CYS A 719 -5.51 34.39 11.82
CA CYS A 719 -6.01 35.05 10.61
C CYS A 719 -4.91 35.32 9.57
N ASN A 720 -3.72 35.76 10.00
CA ASN A 720 -2.56 35.97 9.11
C ASN A 720 -2.08 34.65 8.47
N GLU A 721 -2.05 33.56 9.25
CA GLU A 721 -1.62 32.23 8.77
C GLU A 721 -2.70 31.52 7.95
N GLY A 722 -3.97 31.94 8.01
CA GLY A 722 -5.07 31.33 7.26
C GLY A 722 -5.72 30.14 7.97
N ASN A 723 -5.52 30.01 9.28
CA ASN A 723 -6.03 28.88 10.07
C ASN A 723 -7.49 29.12 10.50
N THR A 724 -8.44 28.93 9.57
CA THR A 724 -9.88 29.22 9.76
C THR A 724 -10.47 28.55 11.00
N ASP A 725 -10.24 27.25 11.19
CA ASP A 725 -10.72 26.50 12.36
C ASP A 725 -10.24 27.12 13.69
N ILE A 726 -8.96 27.50 13.74
CA ILE A 726 -8.35 28.09 14.94
C ILE A 726 -8.91 29.49 15.18
N ALA A 727 -9.09 30.27 14.12
CA ALA A 727 -9.72 31.59 14.21
C ALA A 727 -11.16 31.45 14.74
N GLU A 728 -11.93 30.47 14.27
CA GLU A 728 -13.30 30.22 14.76
C GLU A 728 -13.31 29.85 16.24
N ILE A 729 -12.44 28.93 16.67
CA ILE A 729 -12.30 28.55 18.09
C ILE A 729 -11.95 29.76 18.96
N LEU A 730 -11.02 30.61 18.52
CA LEU A 730 -10.62 31.81 19.26
C LEU A 730 -11.79 32.80 19.40
N ILE A 731 -12.52 33.05 18.31
CA ILE A 731 -13.70 33.94 18.32
C ILE A 731 -14.77 33.39 19.26
N ASP A 732 -15.09 32.10 19.16
CA ASP A 732 -16.08 31.45 20.01
C ASP A 732 -15.67 31.41 21.49
N SER A 733 -14.37 31.57 21.75
CA SER A 733 -13.79 31.67 23.10
C SER A 733 -13.60 33.12 23.59
N GLY A 734 -14.17 34.11 22.89
CA GLY A 734 -14.18 35.51 23.32
C GLY A 734 -12.97 36.34 22.84
N ALA A 735 -12.29 35.92 21.77
CA ALA A 735 -11.28 36.77 21.14
C ALA A 735 -11.92 38.03 20.54
N ASN A 736 -11.35 39.20 20.84
CA ASN A 736 -11.81 40.47 20.31
C ASN A 736 -11.31 40.62 18.85
N MET A 737 -12.26 40.69 17.91
CA MET A 737 -12.00 40.79 16.46
C MET A 737 -11.50 42.16 16.02
N ASP A 738 -11.60 43.18 16.88
CA ASP A 738 -11.33 44.58 16.56
C ASP A 738 -10.02 45.08 17.21
N LEU A 739 -9.30 44.21 17.94
CA LEU A 739 -7.96 44.56 18.44
C LEU A 739 -6.98 44.72 17.28
N SER A 740 -6.42 45.93 17.13
CA SER A 740 -5.41 46.25 16.16
C SER A 740 -4.00 46.20 16.74
N ASP A 741 -3.02 45.82 15.91
CA ASP A 741 -1.61 45.87 16.29
C ASP A 741 -1.07 47.32 16.29
N LYS A 742 0.22 47.51 16.61
CA LYS A 742 0.85 48.84 16.60
C LYS A 742 0.83 49.56 15.25
N LYS A 743 0.50 48.86 14.15
CA LYS A 743 0.36 49.42 12.81
C LYS A 743 -1.12 49.61 12.43
N GLY A 744 -2.05 49.45 13.37
CA GLY A 744 -3.49 49.55 13.12
C GLY A 744 -4.08 48.38 12.31
N LEU A 745 -3.38 47.24 12.23
CA LEU A 745 -3.90 46.04 11.53
C LEU A 745 -4.75 45.18 12.48
N THR A 746 -6.06 45.16 12.25
CA THR A 746 -6.99 44.19 12.85
C THR A 746 -6.85 42.79 12.24
N PRO A 747 -7.38 41.73 12.88
CA PRO A 747 -7.50 40.40 12.30
C PRO A 747 -8.09 40.39 10.88
N LEU A 748 -9.13 41.20 10.62
CA LEU A 748 -9.73 41.30 9.27
C LEU A 748 -8.77 41.95 8.28
N LYS A 749 -8.15 43.08 8.62
CA LYS A 749 -7.14 43.74 7.76
C LYS A 749 -5.99 42.77 7.44
N ALA A 750 -5.50 42.03 8.43
CA ALA A 750 -4.45 41.04 8.25
C ALA A 750 -4.88 39.88 7.31
N ALA A 751 -6.09 39.34 7.48
CA ALA A 751 -6.63 38.30 6.61
C ALA A 751 -6.78 38.78 5.15
N CYS A 752 -7.22 40.04 4.95
CA CYS A 752 -7.31 40.68 3.64
C CYS A 752 -5.94 40.86 2.99
N THR A 753 -4.95 41.42 3.72
CA THR A 753 -3.58 41.61 3.21
C THR A 753 -2.89 40.30 2.85
N ARG A 754 -3.25 39.20 3.51
CA ARG A 754 -2.70 37.85 3.26
C ARG A 754 -3.57 37.00 2.35
N GLU A 755 -4.64 37.55 1.80
CA GLU A 755 -5.56 36.87 0.88
C GLU A 755 -6.16 35.57 1.45
N ARG A 756 -6.52 35.55 2.74
CA ARG A 756 -7.07 34.38 3.42
C ARG A 756 -8.60 34.32 3.27
N GLU A 757 -9.07 33.95 2.08
CA GLU A 757 -10.49 33.97 1.71
C GLU A 757 -11.43 33.34 2.76
N SER A 758 -11.16 32.11 3.21
CA SER A 758 -12.00 31.41 4.19
C SER A 758 -12.02 32.10 5.55
N VAL A 759 -10.91 32.70 5.98
CA VAL A 759 -10.84 33.47 7.23
C VAL A 759 -11.62 34.78 7.09
N VAL A 760 -11.50 35.46 5.95
CA VAL A 760 -12.27 36.67 5.68
C VAL A 760 -13.77 36.36 5.71
N ALA A 761 -14.20 35.29 5.03
CA ALA A 761 -15.59 34.84 5.07
C ALA A 761 -16.06 34.56 6.51
N LEU A 762 -15.25 33.89 7.31
CA LEU A 762 -15.53 33.62 8.73
C LEU A 762 -15.67 34.92 9.54
N LEU A 763 -14.70 35.83 9.46
CA LEU A 763 -14.71 37.09 10.21
C LEU A 763 -15.91 37.96 9.83
N LEU A 764 -16.23 38.07 8.54
CA LEU A 764 -17.41 38.79 8.07
C LEU A 764 -18.70 38.12 8.57
N ARG A 765 -18.77 36.78 8.55
CA ARG A 765 -19.91 36.03 9.10
C ARG A 765 -20.08 36.26 10.60
N LYS A 766 -18.98 36.32 11.37
CA LYS A 766 -18.98 36.56 12.82
C LYS A 766 -19.14 38.05 13.20
N GLY A 767 -19.13 38.96 12.22
CA GLY A 767 -19.50 40.37 12.41
C GLY A 767 -18.33 41.30 12.71
N ALA A 768 -17.11 40.97 12.28
CA ALA A 768 -15.96 41.88 12.38
C ALA A 768 -16.25 43.24 11.72
N ASP A 769 -15.78 44.33 12.34
CA ASP A 769 -15.98 45.67 11.78
C ASP A 769 -15.18 45.86 10.47
N ILE A 770 -15.88 46.44 9.50
CA ILE A 770 -15.46 46.68 8.13
C ILE A 770 -15.14 48.17 7.87
N GLN A 771 -15.56 49.07 8.77
CA GLN A 771 -15.50 50.53 8.58
C GLN A 771 -14.36 51.23 9.32
N GLU A 772 -13.46 50.50 10.01
CA GLU A 772 -12.39 51.14 10.79
C GLU A 772 -11.40 51.93 9.90
N SER A 773 -11.65 53.24 9.82
CA SER A 773 -10.77 54.26 9.26
C SER A 773 -10.12 55.06 10.39
N ASP A 774 -8.95 54.61 10.85
CA ASP A 774 -8.03 55.49 11.56
C ASP A 774 -7.16 56.21 10.52
N GLN A 775 -6.86 57.49 10.76
CA GLN A 775 -6.28 58.44 9.78
C GLN A 775 -4.95 58.02 9.11
N GLU A 776 -4.34 56.90 9.53
CA GLU A 776 -3.10 56.35 8.97
C GLU A 776 -3.26 54.97 8.27
N THR A 777 -4.39 54.26 8.38
CA THR A 777 -4.55 52.91 7.81
C THR A 777 -5.72 52.77 6.82
N LEU A 778 -5.47 52.10 5.70
CA LEU A 778 -6.49 51.83 4.68
C LEU A 778 -7.58 50.89 5.25
N ALA A 779 -8.85 51.18 4.95
CA ALA A 779 -9.97 50.31 5.28
C ALA A 779 -9.79 48.89 4.66
N PRO A 780 -10.34 47.82 5.27
CA PRO A 780 -10.22 46.45 4.75
C PRO A 780 -10.60 46.33 3.26
N LEU A 781 -11.67 47.01 2.85
CA LEU A 781 -12.13 47.05 1.46
C LEU A 781 -11.06 47.64 0.52
N MET A 782 -10.37 48.70 0.93
CA MET A 782 -9.37 49.38 0.12
C MET A 782 -8.08 48.56 -0.01
N LEU A 783 -7.73 47.78 1.01
CA LEU A 783 -6.65 46.78 0.94
C LEU A 783 -6.98 45.68 -0.09
N ILE A 784 -8.23 45.20 -0.12
CA ILE A 784 -8.66 44.19 -1.11
C ILE A 784 -8.64 44.76 -2.51
N CYS A 785 -9.08 46.02 -2.70
CA CYS A 785 -8.99 46.68 -4.00
C CYS A 785 -7.55 46.80 -4.51
N GLN A 786 -6.53 46.75 -3.65
CA GLN A 786 -5.14 46.73 -4.08
C GLN A 786 -4.66 45.33 -4.48
N THR A 787 -5.36 44.28 -4.06
CA THR A 787 -5.14 42.89 -4.48
C THR A 787 -5.99 42.54 -5.71
N ASP A 788 -5.59 41.55 -6.52
CA ASP A 788 -6.39 41.06 -7.66
C ASP A 788 -7.34 39.92 -7.26
N ASN A 789 -7.65 39.79 -5.96
CA ASN A 789 -8.44 38.69 -5.41
C ASN A 789 -9.95 38.97 -5.47
N LEU A 790 -10.56 38.67 -6.62
CA LEU A 790 -11.99 38.89 -6.89
C LEU A 790 -12.94 38.12 -5.96
N ASN A 791 -12.52 36.98 -5.41
CA ASN A 791 -13.37 36.20 -4.50
C ASN A 791 -13.57 36.92 -3.17
N ILE A 792 -12.49 37.44 -2.59
CA ILE A 792 -12.56 38.22 -1.36
C ILE A 792 -13.39 39.49 -1.58
N LEU A 793 -13.27 40.13 -2.75
CA LEU A 793 -14.09 41.29 -3.09
C LEU A 793 -15.59 40.95 -3.13
N LYS A 794 -15.97 39.82 -3.72
CA LYS A 794 -17.36 39.33 -3.73
C LYS A 794 -17.92 39.13 -2.33
N LEU A 795 -17.14 38.58 -1.40
CA LEU A 795 -17.57 38.38 0.00
C LEU A 795 -17.98 39.70 0.69
N PHE A 796 -17.31 40.81 0.37
CA PHE A 796 -17.70 42.14 0.89
C PHE A 796 -18.94 42.69 0.19
N LEU A 797 -19.10 42.45 -1.12
CA LEU A 797 -20.26 42.89 -1.89
C LEU A 797 -21.56 42.18 -1.45
N ASP A 798 -21.49 40.88 -1.17
CA ASP A 798 -22.63 40.06 -0.74
C ASP A 798 -23.21 40.49 0.62
N LYS A 799 -22.40 41.15 1.46
CA LYS A 799 -22.82 41.72 2.77
C LYS A 799 -23.62 43.03 2.66
N LYS A 800 -24.02 43.47 1.45
CA LYS A 800 -24.79 44.71 1.19
C LYS A 800 -24.14 45.98 1.75
N ILE A 801 -22.82 46.15 1.55
CA ILE A 801 -22.15 47.41 1.87
C ILE A 801 -22.22 48.30 0.63
N MET A 802 -23.26 49.15 0.54
CA MET A 802 -23.26 50.27 -0.40
C MET A 802 -22.50 51.45 0.22
N LEU A 803 -21.26 51.64 -0.22
CA LEU A 803 -20.67 52.95 -0.43
C LEU A 803 -19.61 52.76 -1.52
N ILE A 804 -20.05 52.98 -2.76
CA ILE A 804 -19.21 52.91 -3.95
C ILE A 804 -18.19 54.03 -3.83
N THR A 805 -16.97 53.70 -3.43
CA THR A 805 -15.84 54.62 -3.55
C THR A 805 -15.43 54.69 -5.03
N PRO A 806 -14.99 55.86 -5.54
CA PRO A 806 -14.60 56.02 -6.95
C PRO A 806 -13.55 55.01 -7.43
N LEU A 807 -12.67 54.57 -6.52
CA LEU A 807 -11.63 53.57 -6.78
C LEU A 807 -12.20 52.18 -7.13
N LEU A 808 -13.36 51.82 -6.58
CA LEU A 808 -14.03 50.54 -6.83
C LEU A 808 -14.63 50.49 -8.24
N MET A 809 -15.15 51.62 -8.73
CA MET A 809 -15.65 51.75 -10.10
C MET A 809 -14.54 51.61 -11.14
N GLU A 810 -13.34 52.14 -10.87
CA GLU A 810 -12.21 52.12 -11.80
C GLU A 810 -11.57 50.74 -11.97
N LYS A 811 -11.74 49.83 -10.99
CA LYS A 811 -11.30 48.43 -11.07
C LYS A 811 -12.40 47.43 -11.48
N LEU A 812 -13.68 47.80 -11.32
CA LEU A 812 -14.82 46.99 -11.79
C LEU A 812 -15.09 47.16 -13.29
N LEU A 813 -14.72 48.33 -13.85
CA LEU A 813 -14.63 48.59 -15.29
C LEU A 813 -13.36 47.95 -15.87
#